data_AF-A0A9P5E051-F1
#
_entry.id   AF-A0A9P5E051-F1
#
_cell.length_a   1.000
_cell.length_b   1.000
_cell.length_c   1.000
_cell.angle_alpha   90.00
_cell.angle_beta   90.00
_cell.angle_gamma   90.00
#
_symmetry.space_group_name_H-M   'P 1'
#
loop_
_entity.id
_entity.type
_entity.pdbx_description
1 polymer ?
#
loop_
_entity_poly.entity_id
_entity_poly.type
_entity_poly.pdbx_seq_one_letter_code
_entity_poly.pdbx_strand_id
1 'polypeptide(L)'
;MNLKQEIDMGSNAPVKYDMISRLRVADYITLSNGEDIYNRSLFHATFKLTKDVGFCGVLAIFLSTQQSFVAAHSLIFIGYECDRFDGIVARARNECSEMGKQLDSLCDLVSFCVAPAVMVYCAGFNTMLDQIALAIYVCSGIARLARFNIAAHLVPKSALGKAMYHEGLATPYAGLLISTAVSAADWTGVLRSTNPGSEFRQYLALVVVPILSTMMLSKRLHLYIDGAYSIPFLTTLVFSTKTLVFFLNRSWIILSHFTRALTIIKAIYKPITMSLRPYLQAAYKEVRLSTNAALKPLQQLDCRLNKNRENLILVYGGSFNPPHRGHLDVLLSALHPVVNAVAVVVLPSENFHLRHKLANSHPEFFLSREKRAELWMQMPQVPKDKVWIWSDTWYPFLPFTEAVQRLGQHDGYKIVFSHLIGPDNLNKADALNNLPYRLPRILVTNKARHLPSQLLPNGQPAKWNDFGEWYPHESVSCLQGEDDEEVEKATLWKCDGISQETMGYYLDFAERLSGSDINSTRMRQELLERHSLNEKILSQLNVDGINTWLEKNMVDGGTKIDTTTASRAHASPRLLQDVTEGPKVAFITGITGQDGSYLSEILLDKGYEVHGLVRSTASRREALGRPLRPGLTMHLGDVSDLGRLVQVLGSIKPDEIYHLAAQSHVAVSFETPLQTSDTNAMGTLRLLEAMRMLGMDKTTKFYNACSSEVFGSDMPAPQTEDTPFHPVSPYAVSKLCQYWTTVNFREAYGFHASNGILFNHESPRRGTTFVTRKITSQVALIACGQSDSFSLGNLDAVRDWGHAKDYMQGVYLMLQQPVGGDYVLAYGQAYSVRNFVQAAFKVIGVNIEWSGAGLDEVGIDSATGKVRVKVNPEFYRPLDNQNLLGSAIKAQQVLGWKPKYSFEALVEEMVLSDLEAVKTGRIFSNTNLDWIVNKEPSQTDFANGNEVLKQTLTVNDEASSDGGEKISIPDVEA
;
A
#
# COMPACT_ATOMS: atom_id res chain seq x y z
N MET A 1 -14.11 22.85 -43.77
CA MET A 1 -15.21 23.83 -43.94
C MET A 1 -16.00 23.81 -42.64
N ASN A 2 -16.19 24.99 -42.03
CA ASN A 2 -16.77 25.23 -40.70
C ASN A 2 -18.22 24.74 -40.55
N LEU A 3 -18.59 24.35 -39.32
CA LEU A 3 -19.72 24.87 -38.52
C LEU A 3 -19.79 24.04 -37.22
N LYS A 4 -19.28 24.52 -36.08
CA LYS A 4 -20.00 25.27 -35.02
C LYS A 4 -21.25 24.58 -34.50
N GLN A 5 -21.19 24.11 -33.26
CA GLN A 5 -22.33 24.16 -32.34
C GLN A 5 -21.87 24.73 -31.01
N GLU A 6 -22.55 25.81 -30.64
CA GLU A 6 -22.42 26.60 -29.42
C GLU A 6 -23.01 25.87 -28.21
N ILE A 7 -22.39 26.03 -27.04
CA ILE A 7 -23.11 26.06 -25.76
C ILE A 7 -22.68 27.34 -25.04
N ASP A 8 -23.70 27.96 -24.46
CA ASP A 8 -23.92 29.38 -24.19
C ASP A 8 -23.15 29.94 -22.98
N MET A 9 -23.03 31.27 -22.99
CA MET A 9 -22.28 32.12 -22.07
C MET A 9 -22.95 32.34 -20.71
N GLY A 10 -22.11 32.53 -19.67
CA GLY A 10 -22.53 33.00 -18.36
C GLY A 10 -21.43 33.76 -17.60
N SER A 11 -21.00 34.91 -18.12
CA SER A 11 -20.56 36.12 -17.39
C SER A 11 -19.58 36.97 -18.22
N ASN A 12 -20.14 37.89 -19.02
CA ASN A 12 -19.40 38.93 -19.72
C ASN A 12 -19.02 40.07 -18.75
N ALA A 13 -17.76 40.13 -18.34
CA ALA A 13 -17.12 41.41 -18.03
C ALA A 13 -16.11 41.71 -19.15
N PRO A 14 -16.15 42.87 -19.81
CA PRO A 14 -15.23 43.19 -20.88
C PRO A 14 -13.85 43.41 -20.27
N VAL A 15 -12.90 42.51 -20.54
CA VAL A 15 -11.49 42.72 -20.18
C VAL A 15 -10.94 43.82 -21.09
N LYS A 16 -11.09 45.07 -20.67
CA LYS A 16 -10.37 46.20 -21.26
C LYS A 16 -8.90 46.10 -20.83
N TYR A 17 -8.06 45.61 -21.73
CA TYR A 17 -6.60 45.72 -21.60
C TYR A 17 -6.18 47.15 -21.97
N ASP A 18 -6.06 48.00 -20.96
CA ASP A 18 -5.39 49.29 -21.08
C ASP A 18 -4.12 49.25 -20.22
N MET A 19 -2.96 49.22 -20.88
CA MET A 19 -1.66 48.94 -20.27
C MET A 19 -1.09 50.17 -19.53
N ILE A 20 -1.65 51.37 -19.73
CA ILE A 20 -1.06 52.63 -19.25
C ILE A 20 -1.98 53.35 -18.24
N SER A 21 -3.31 53.30 -18.39
CA SER A 21 -4.22 54.02 -17.47
C SER A 21 -4.36 53.38 -16.08
N ARG A 22 -3.82 52.17 -15.88
CA ARG A 22 -3.71 51.48 -14.58
C ARG A 22 -2.30 51.53 -13.97
N LEU A 23 -1.42 52.40 -14.45
CA LEU A 23 -0.19 52.73 -13.73
C LEU A 23 -0.43 53.99 -12.89
N ARG A 24 -1.01 53.83 -11.69
CA ARG A 24 -1.03 54.92 -10.72
C ARG A 24 0.22 54.84 -9.86
N VAL A 25 0.70 55.99 -9.40
CA VAL A 25 1.72 56.06 -8.32
C VAL A 25 1.26 55.26 -7.09
N ALA A 26 -0.06 55.12 -6.90
CA ALA A 26 -0.67 54.23 -5.93
C ALA A 26 -0.43 52.74 -6.20
N ASP A 27 -0.26 52.24 -7.42
CA ASP A 27 0.11 50.83 -7.67
C ASP A 27 1.59 50.57 -7.34
N TYR A 28 2.43 51.61 -7.45
CA TYR A 28 3.81 51.60 -6.97
C TYR A 28 3.89 51.53 -5.43
N ILE A 29 2.87 52.00 -4.72
CA ILE A 29 2.81 52.10 -3.24
C ILE A 29 1.88 51.03 -2.61
N THR A 30 0.84 50.56 -3.31
CA THR A 30 -0.07 49.48 -2.85
C THR A 30 0.61 48.11 -2.89
N LEU A 31 1.73 48.01 -3.61
CA LEU A 31 2.71 46.94 -3.48
C LEU A 31 3.39 46.90 -2.09
N SER A 32 3.27 47.94 -1.25
CA SER A 32 3.96 48.02 0.05
C SER A 32 3.07 47.92 1.30
N ASN A 33 1.73 48.02 1.24
CA ASN A 33 0.89 47.88 2.45
C ASN A 33 -0.48 47.27 2.17
N GLY A 34 -0.80 46.19 2.88
CA GLY A 34 -2.13 45.57 2.95
C GLY A 34 -2.10 44.37 3.89
N GLU A 35 -3.03 44.26 4.82
CA GLU A 35 -3.05 43.25 5.86
C GLU A 35 -3.46 41.88 5.30
N ASP A 36 -2.55 40.90 5.39
CA ASP A 36 -2.75 39.60 6.05
C ASP A 36 -1.71 38.54 5.59
N ILE A 37 -0.83 38.21 6.55
CA ILE A 37 -0.20 36.92 6.91
C ILE A 37 0.61 36.13 5.84
N TYR A 38 1.95 36.22 5.99
CA TYR A 38 3.03 35.28 5.60
C TYR A 38 3.37 35.04 4.11
N ASN A 39 3.93 36.02 3.37
CA ASN A 39 5.11 35.86 2.45
C ASN A 39 5.37 36.99 1.39
N ARG A 40 5.25 38.27 1.76
CA ARG A 40 5.25 39.40 0.80
C ARG A 40 6.60 39.93 0.27
N SER A 41 7.73 39.72 0.97
CA SER A 41 9.02 40.30 0.54
C SER A 41 9.63 39.65 -0.72
N LEU A 42 9.28 38.39 -1.02
CA LEU A 42 9.89 37.64 -2.11
C LEU A 42 9.15 37.71 -3.46
N PHE A 43 7.85 38.05 -3.50
CA PHE A 43 7.14 38.29 -4.77
C PHE A 43 7.65 39.56 -5.48
N HIS A 44 8.10 40.54 -4.69
CA HIS A 44 8.83 41.70 -5.17
C HIS A 44 10.21 41.37 -5.74
N ALA A 45 10.84 40.29 -5.26
CA ALA A 45 12.18 39.92 -5.67
C ALA A 45 12.19 39.29 -7.07
N THR A 46 11.28 38.36 -7.38
CA THR A 46 11.16 37.75 -8.73
C THR A 46 10.81 38.78 -9.79
N PHE A 47 9.77 39.60 -9.55
CA PHE A 47 9.35 40.63 -10.50
C PHE A 47 10.41 41.74 -10.72
N LYS A 48 11.29 41.95 -9.74
CA LYS A 48 12.44 42.85 -9.86
C LYS A 48 13.58 42.18 -10.64
N LEU A 49 13.88 40.90 -10.37
CA LEU A 49 14.89 40.12 -11.09
C LEU A 49 14.60 39.99 -12.58
N THR A 50 13.35 39.73 -13.00
CA THR A 50 12.99 39.67 -14.43
C THR A 50 13.22 41.02 -15.14
N LYS A 51 12.91 42.14 -14.48
CA LYS A 51 13.20 43.49 -15.00
C LYS A 51 14.69 43.78 -15.06
N ASP A 52 15.45 43.28 -14.09
CA ASP A 52 16.91 43.42 -14.05
C ASP A 52 17.59 42.62 -15.18
N VAL A 53 17.03 41.47 -15.60
CA VAL A 53 17.47 40.73 -16.81
C VAL A 53 17.30 41.63 -18.05
N GLY A 54 16.09 42.15 -18.29
CA GLY A 54 15.83 43.04 -19.43
C GLY A 54 16.68 44.32 -19.41
N PHE A 55 16.91 44.91 -18.24
CA PHE A 55 17.79 46.06 -18.06
C PHE A 55 19.24 45.75 -18.45
N CYS A 56 19.77 44.60 -18.02
CA CYS A 56 21.09 44.13 -18.40
C CYS A 56 21.21 43.93 -19.93
N GLY A 57 20.19 43.34 -20.56
CA GLY A 57 20.13 43.17 -22.02
C GLY A 57 20.18 44.49 -22.78
N VAL A 58 19.38 45.48 -22.38
CA VAL A 58 19.35 46.80 -23.01
C VAL A 58 20.66 47.56 -22.80
N LEU A 59 21.23 47.51 -21.60
CA LEU A 59 22.50 48.17 -21.32
C LEU A 59 23.67 47.49 -22.05
N ALA A 60 23.64 46.17 -22.22
CA ALA A 60 24.60 45.43 -23.05
C ALA A 60 24.54 45.85 -24.53
N ILE A 61 23.36 46.17 -25.05
CA ILE A 61 23.19 46.73 -26.40
C ILE A 61 23.90 48.09 -26.49
N PHE A 62 23.66 49.00 -25.54
CA PHE A 62 24.32 50.31 -25.54
C PHE A 62 25.85 50.19 -25.45
N LEU A 63 26.36 49.34 -24.56
CA LEU A 63 27.81 49.10 -24.45
C LEU A 63 28.40 48.47 -25.72
N SER A 64 27.62 47.62 -26.41
CA SER A 64 28.03 47.06 -27.71
C SER A 64 28.15 48.14 -28.78
N THR A 65 27.22 49.11 -28.82
CA THR A 65 27.32 50.25 -29.75
C THR A 65 28.50 51.17 -29.46
N GLN A 66 28.96 51.21 -28.21
CA GLN A 66 30.16 51.93 -27.78
C GLN A 66 31.45 51.10 -27.98
N GLN A 67 31.38 49.94 -28.63
CA GLN A 67 32.48 48.98 -28.83
C GLN A 67 33.12 48.48 -27.52
N SER A 68 32.38 48.52 -26.41
CA SER A 68 32.81 48.00 -25.11
C SER A 68 32.34 46.56 -24.92
N PHE A 69 32.88 45.64 -25.72
CA PHE A 69 32.39 44.26 -25.83
C PHE A 69 32.57 43.42 -24.56
N VAL A 70 33.64 43.63 -23.80
CA VAL A 70 33.88 42.93 -22.52
C VAL A 70 32.83 43.32 -21.47
N ALA A 71 32.48 44.60 -21.40
CA ALA A 71 31.47 45.09 -20.46
C ALA A 71 30.06 44.65 -20.90
N ALA A 72 29.78 44.63 -22.21
CA ALA A 72 28.53 44.10 -22.76
C ALA A 72 28.35 42.61 -22.44
N HIS A 73 29.41 41.79 -22.60
CA HIS A 73 29.38 40.37 -22.20
C HIS A 73 29.15 40.20 -20.69
N SER A 74 29.81 41.03 -19.86
CA SER A 74 29.64 40.98 -18.41
C SER A 74 28.18 41.20 -17.99
N LEU A 75 27.48 42.12 -18.66
CA LEU A 75 26.05 42.35 -18.40
C LEU A 75 25.16 41.20 -18.88
N ILE A 76 25.46 40.60 -20.03
CA ILE A 76 24.74 39.40 -20.51
C ILE A 76 24.93 38.23 -19.52
N PHE A 77 26.13 38.08 -18.95
CA PHE A 77 26.42 37.09 -17.91
C PHE A 77 25.67 37.37 -16.60
N ILE A 78 25.63 38.62 -16.15
CA ILE A 78 24.85 39.02 -14.98
C ILE A 78 23.36 38.75 -15.20
N GLY A 79 22.84 39.09 -16.39
CA GLY A 79 21.47 38.77 -16.79
C GLY A 79 21.18 37.27 -16.73
N TYR A 80 22.10 36.42 -17.17
CA TYR A 80 21.97 34.96 -17.06
C TYR A 80 21.87 34.46 -15.61
N GLU A 81 22.68 35.00 -14.70
CA GLU A 81 22.57 34.63 -13.28
C GLU A 81 21.24 35.12 -12.68
N CYS A 82 20.79 36.33 -13.02
CA CYS A 82 19.48 36.86 -12.61
C CYS A 82 18.32 35.98 -13.10
N ASP A 83 18.32 35.56 -14.37
CA ASP A 83 17.35 34.62 -14.95
C ASP A 83 17.36 33.27 -14.21
N ARG A 84 18.56 32.74 -13.95
CA ARG A 84 18.71 31.48 -13.19
C ARG A 84 18.10 31.59 -11.78
N PHE A 85 18.33 32.71 -11.09
CA PHE A 85 17.77 32.96 -9.77
C PHE A 85 16.24 33.16 -9.82
N ASP A 86 15.72 33.90 -10.78
CA ASP A 86 14.27 34.12 -10.95
C ASP A 86 13.54 32.79 -11.15
N GLY A 87 14.06 31.93 -12.03
CA GLY A 87 13.52 30.59 -12.22
C GLY A 87 13.53 29.74 -10.95
N ILE A 88 14.58 29.83 -10.11
CA ILE A 88 14.66 29.08 -8.84
C ILE A 88 13.57 29.55 -7.88
N VAL A 89 13.37 30.86 -7.75
CA VAL A 89 12.39 31.43 -6.82
C VAL A 89 10.96 31.19 -7.30
N ALA A 90 10.68 31.29 -8.60
CA ALA A 90 9.37 30.98 -9.18
C ALA A 90 8.97 29.50 -8.95
N ARG A 91 9.93 28.56 -9.09
CA ARG A 91 9.69 27.13 -8.88
C ARG A 91 9.48 26.75 -7.42
N ALA A 92 10.17 27.41 -6.50
CA ALA A 92 10.02 27.17 -5.06
C ALA A 92 8.60 27.49 -4.53
N ARG A 93 7.79 28.24 -5.29
CA ARG A 93 6.49 28.75 -4.85
C ARG A 93 5.27 28.21 -5.61
N ASN A 94 5.46 27.59 -6.77
CA ASN A 94 4.38 27.05 -7.60
C ASN A 94 3.30 28.08 -8.02
N GLU A 95 3.64 29.38 -8.02
CA GLU A 95 2.75 30.50 -8.39
C GLU A 95 3.44 31.35 -9.47
N CYS A 96 2.78 31.56 -10.62
CA CYS A 96 3.28 32.43 -11.69
C CYS A 96 2.10 33.04 -12.47
N SER A 97 2.04 34.37 -12.55
CA SER A 97 0.99 35.07 -13.29
C SER A 97 1.23 34.99 -14.80
N GLU A 98 0.17 34.98 -15.61
CA GLU A 98 0.30 34.99 -17.08
C GLU A 98 1.06 36.21 -17.60
N MET A 99 0.88 37.38 -16.97
CA MET A 99 1.66 38.57 -17.30
C MET A 99 3.16 38.39 -17.00
N GLY A 100 3.51 37.71 -15.89
CA GLY A 100 4.90 37.42 -15.53
C GLY A 100 5.59 36.52 -16.54
N LYS A 101 4.93 35.45 -17.00
CA LYS A 101 5.46 34.53 -18.03
C LYS A 101 5.73 35.23 -19.36
N GLN A 102 4.82 36.12 -19.78
CA GLN A 102 4.98 36.88 -21.03
C GLN A 102 6.12 37.90 -20.91
N LEU A 103 6.25 38.56 -19.76
CA LEU A 103 7.32 39.52 -19.51
C LEU A 103 8.70 38.84 -19.43
N ASP A 104 8.78 37.67 -18.80
CA ASP A 104 9.98 36.83 -18.72
C ASP A 104 10.51 36.45 -20.12
N SER A 105 9.63 35.91 -20.97
CA SER A 105 9.98 35.59 -22.36
C SER A 105 10.43 36.83 -23.17
N LEU A 106 9.87 38.02 -22.88
CA LEU A 106 10.28 39.27 -23.53
C LEU A 106 11.69 39.70 -23.07
N CYS A 107 11.96 39.62 -21.77
CA CYS A 107 13.26 39.96 -21.18
C CYS A 107 14.36 39.00 -21.68
N ASP A 108 14.06 37.71 -21.81
CA ASP A 108 14.94 36.69 -22.39
C ASP A 108 15.27 36.95 -23.86
N LEU A 109 14.26 37.34 -24.65
CA LEU A 109 14.44 37.67 -26.05
C LEU A 109 15.43 38.83 -26.20
N VAL A 110 15.23 39.90 -25.42
CA VAL A 110 16.11 41.08 -25.47
C VAL A 110 17.53 40.74 -25.01
N SER A 111 17.67 40.00 -23.90
CA SER A 111 18.95 39.82 -23.22
C SER A 111 19.81 38.72 -23.83
N PHE A 112 19.19 37.66 -24.34
CA PHE A 112 19.91 36.48 -24.80
C PHE A 112 19.81 36.22 -26.30
N CYS A 113 18.95 36.94 -27.02
CA CYS A 113 18.86 36.83 -28.48
C CYS A 113 19.25 38.15 -29.15
N VAL A 114 18.62 39.27 -28.79
CA VAL A 114 18.86 40.56 -29.44
C VAL A 114 20.21 41.15 -29.04
N ALA A 115 20.53 41.23 -27.75
CA ALA A 115 21.78 41.83 -27.28
C ALA A 115 23.04 41.12 -27.84
N PRO A 116 23.15 39.77 -27.84
CA PRO A 116 24.27 39.08 -28.48
C PRO A 116 24.31 39.28 -30.00
N ALA A 117 23.16 39.36 -30.68
CA ALA A 117 23.13 39.58 -32.12
C ALA A 117 23.63 41.00 -32.49
N VAL A 118 23.19 42.01 -31.73
CA VAL A 118 23.68 43.39 -31.89
C VAL A 118 25.17 43.49 -31.55
N MET A 119 25.63 42.77 -30.52
CA MET A 119 27.04 42.69 -30.16
C MET A 119 27.90 42.14 -31.31
N VAL A 120 27.46 41.08 -31.99
CA VAL A 120 28.13 40.54 -33.19
C VAL A 120 28.10 41.55 -34.34
N TYR A 121 26.97 42.21 -34.58
CA TYR A 121 26.86 43.24 -35.61
C TYR A 121 27.82 44.41 -35.37
N CYS A 122 27.87 44.94 -34.14
CA CYS A 122 28.75 46.02 -33.73
C CYS A 122 30.23 45.63 -33.73
N ALA A 123 30.56 44.35 -33.54
CA ALA A 123 31.91 43.80 -33.68
C ALA A 123 32.40 43.74 -35.14
N GLY A 124 31.60 44.23 -36.10
CA GLY A 124 31.97 44.37 -37.50
C GLY A 124 31.43 43.28 -38.42
N PHE A 125 30.44 42.49 -37.99
CA PHE A 125 29.80 41.44 -38.80
C PHE A 125 28.51 41.97 -39.41
N ASN A 126 28.65 42.86 -40.39
CA ASN A 126 27.55 43.68 -40.91
C ASN A 126 27.30 43.48 -42.42
N THR A 127 27.86 42.44 -43.05
CA THR A 127 27.55 42.11 -44.45
C THR A 127 26.11 41.61 -44.59
N MET A 128 25.57 41.56 -45.82
CA MET A 128 24.21 41.07 -46.05
C MET A 128 23.99 39.63 -45.55
N LEU A 129 25.01 38.76 -45.69
CA LEU A 129 24.94 37.38 -45.18
C LEU A 129 25.00 37.33 -43.65
N ASP A 130 25.80 38.18 -43.01
CA ASP A 130 25.88 38.25 -41.56
C ASP A 130 24.54 38.73 -40.98
N GLN A 131 23.92 39.74 -41.59
CA GLN A 131 22.61 40.24 -41.18
C GLN A 131 21.52 39.17 -41.29
N ILE A 132 21.55 38.36 -42.36
CA ILE A 132 20.64 37.22 -42.53
C ILE A 132 20.88 36.16 -41.44
N ALA A 133 22.13 35.81 -41.16
CA ALA A 133 22.46 34.83 -40.12
C ALA A 133 22.04 35.29 -38.72
N LEU A 134 22.26 36.57 -38.40
CA LEU A 134 21.83 37.19 -37.14
C LEU A 134 20.30 37.27 -37.03
N ALA A 135 19.60 37.58 -38.12
CA ALA A 135 18.14 37.56 -38.16
C ALA A 135 17.60 36.14 -37.92
N ILE A 136 18.20 35.12 -38.55
CA ILE A 136 17.84 33.70 -38.33
C ILE A 136 18.04 33.32 -36.85
N TYR A 137 19.12 33.79 -36.22
CA TYR A 137 19.39 33.54 -34.81
C TYR A 137 18.30 34.12 -33.89
N VAL A 138 17.95 35.39 -34.07
CA VAL A 138 16.88 36.02 -33.28
C VAL A 138 15.54 35.33 -33.54
N CYS A 139 15.18 35.05 -34.79
CA CYS A 139 13.96 34.32 -35.14
C CYS A 139 13.92 32.90 -34.53
N SER A 140 15.07 32.22 -34.45
CA SER A 140 15.18 30.91 -33.82
C SER A 140 14.98 30.99 -32.30
N GLY A 141 15.47 32.06 -31.66
CA GLY A 141 15.18 32.37 -30.26
C GLY A 141 13.68 32.60 -30.00
N ILE A 142 13.03 33.42 -30.84
CA ILE A 142 11.57 33.67 -30.77
C ILE A 142 10.78 32.37 -30.89
N ALA A 143 11.05 31.57 -31.93
CA ALA A 143 10.34 30.31 -32.17
C ALA A 143 10.58 29.29 -31.05
N ARG A 144 11.75 29.34 -30.40
CA ARG A 144 12.06 28.50 -29.24
C ARG A 144 11.32 28.92 -27.99
N LEU A 145 11.31 30.22 -27.66
CA LEU A 145 10.58 30.76 -26.50
C LEU A 145 9.06 30.55 -26.66
N ALA A 146 8.52 30.78 -27.86
CA ALA A 146 7.12 30.49 -28.16
C ALA A 146 6.78 29.00 -27.99
N ARG A 147 7.65 28.11 -28.48
CA ARG A 147 7.49 26.66 -28.31
C ARG A 147 7.58 26.25 -26.84
N PHE A 148 8.47 26.87 -26.07
CA PHE A 148 8.59 26.63 -24.63
C PHE A 148 7.28 27.00 -23.91
N ASN A 149 6.70 28.17 -24.18
CA ASN A 149 5.44 28.59 -23.56
C ASN A 149 4.26 27.66 -23.89
N ILE A 150 4.24 27.07 -25.09
CA ILE A 150 3.20 26.12 -25.50
C ILE A 150 3.49 24.70 -25.01
N ALA A 151 4.73 24.25 -24.96
CA ALA A 151 5.07 22.85 -24.63
C ALA A 151 5.34 22.63 -23.13
N ALA A 152 5.61 23.68 -22.34
CA ALA A 152 6.02 23.56 -20.93
C ALA A 152 4.97 22.89 -20.01
N HIS A 153 3.68 22.88 -20.39
CA HIS A 153 2.63 22.21 -19.62
C HIS A 153 2.44 20.73 -20.00
N LEU A 154 3.03 20.29 -21.13
CA LEU A 154 2.93 18.92 -21.64
C LEU A 154 4.13 18.04 -21.24
N VAL A 155 5.22 18.64 -20.75
CA VAL A 155 6.43 17.90 -20.35
C VAL A 155 6.32 17.48 -18.87
N PRO A 156 6.56 16.19 -18.53
CA PRO A 156 6.54 15.73 -17.15
C PRO A 156 7.51 16.53 -16.28
N LYS A 157 7.04 16.96 -15.11
CA LYS A 157 7.79 17.78 -14.16
C LYS A 157 8.46 16.91 -13.09
N SER A 158 9.70 17.22 -12.73
CA SER A 158 10.39 16.62 -11.59
C SER A 158 9.70 17.03 -10.28
N ALA A 159 10.06 16.36 -9.17
CA ALA A 159 9.50 16.62 -7.84
C ALA A 159 9.67 18.08 -7.34
N LEU A 160 10.52 18.87 -8.00
CA LEU A 160 10.75 20.30 -7.76
C LEU A 160 9.99 21.22 -8.75
N GLY A 161 9.04 20.69 -9.51
CA GLY A 161 8.24 21.45 -10.49
C GLY A 161 8.96 21.79 -11.80
N LYS A 162 10.13 21.20 -12.05
CA LYS A 162 10.98 21.49 -13.22
C LYS A 162 10.66 20.55 -14.38
N ALA A 163 10.52 21.03 -15.61
CA ALA A 163 10.39 20.12 -16.74
C ALA A 163 11.65 19.23 -16.85
N MET A 164 11.48 17.91 -16.95
CA MET A 164 12.61 16.97 -16.84
C MET A 164 13.62 17.08 -18.00
N TYR A 165 13.17 17.55 -19.16
CA TYR A 165 14.01 17.88 -20.29
C TYR A 165 13.45 19.07 -21.06
N HIS A 166 14.32 19.81 -21.74
CA HIS A 166 13.92 20.77 -22.78
C HIS A 166 14.45 20.32 -24.13
N GLU A 167 13.63 20.50 -25.17
CA GLU A 167 14.03 20.29 -26.57
C GLU A 167 14.79 21.51 -27.08
N GLY A 168 16.01 21.30 -27.56
CA GLY A 168 16.88 22.35 -28.10
C GLY A 168 17.62 23.19 -27.06
N LEU A 169 18.69 23.86 -27.52
CA LEU A 169 19.65 24.62 -26.69
C LEU A 169 19.06 25.88 -26.04
N ALA A 170 19.24 26.08 -24.72
CA ALA A 170 18.77 27.28 -24.01
C ALA A 170 19.20 28.60 -24.68
N THR A 171 18.28 29.55 -24.80
CA THR A 171 18.51 30.90 -25.33
C THR A 171 19.59 31.61 -24.50
N PRO A 172 19.57 31.56 -23.14
CA PRO A 172 20.67 32.07 -22.35
C PRO A 172 22.03 31.43 -22.66
N TYR A 173 22.09 30.10 -22.87
CA TYR A 173 23.34 29.43 -23.22
C TYR A 173 23.85 29.83 -24.61
N ALA A 174 22.96 29.94 -25.59
CA ALA A 174 23.32 30.38 -26.93
C ALA A 174 23.84 31.83 -26.91
N GLY A 175 23.20 32.72 -26.15
CA GLY A 175 23.62 34.12 -25.98
C GLY A 175 24.95 34.28 -25.25
N LEU A 176 25.19 33.46 -24.21
CA LEU A 176 26.49 33.43 -23.50
C LEU A 176 27.61 32.98 -24.44
N LEU A 177 27.42 31.88 -25.20
CA LEU A 177 28.44 31.36 -26.11
C LEU A 177 28.85 32.39 -27.16
N ILE A 178 27.88 33.11 -27.74
CA ILE A 178 28.14 34.15 -28.75
C ILE A 178 28.83 35.37 -28.12
N SER A 179 28.33 35.87 -27.00
CA SER A 179 28.91 37.05 -26.34
C SER A 179 30.32 36.78 -25.79
N THR A 180 30.59 35.58 -25.26
CA THR A 180 31.94 35.18 -24.85
C THR A 180 32.88 35.12 -26.05
N ALA A 181 32.45 34.57 -27.19
CA ALA A 181 33.29 34.48 -28.38
C ALA A 181 33.68 35.87 -28.92
N VAL A 182 32.73 36.81 -28.98
CA VAL A 182 33.00 38.19 -29.39
C VAL A 182 33.87 38.93 -28.37
N SER A 183 33.59 38.78 -27.06
CA SER A 183 34.39 39.39 -26.00
C SER A 183 35.83 38.85 -25.98
N ALA A 184 36.01 37.55 -26.20
CA ALA A 184 37.34 36.95 -26.29
C ALA A 184 38.10 37.44 -27.52
N ALA A 185 37.42 37.64 -28.65
CA ALA A 185 38.03 38.19 -29.85
C ALA A 185 38.40 39.68 -29.72
N ASP A 186 37.63 40.48 -28.98
CA ASP A 186 38.02 41.85 -28.63
C ASP A 186 39.23 41.86 -27.69
N TRP A 187 39.17 41.05 -26.63
CA TRP A 187 40.23 40.96 -25.61
C TRP A 187 41.58 40.52 -26.19
N THR A 188 41.56 39.56 -27.12
CA THR A 188 42.76 39.05 -27.80
C THR A 188 43.26 39.97 -28.92
N GLY A 189 42.58 41.09 -29.18
CA GLY A 189 42.93 42.04 -30.23
C GLY A 189 42.64 41.55 -31.66
N VAL A 190 42.02 40.38 -31.81
CA VAL A 190 41.66 39.78 -33.11
C VAL A 190 40.70 40.70 -33.89
N LEU A 191 39.81 41.40 -33.19
CA LEU A 191 38.91 42.40 -33.80
C LEU A 191 39.61 43.69 -34.24
N ARG A 192 40.77 44.02 -33.65
CA ARG A 192 41.48 45.31 -33.85
C ARG A 192 42.71 45.21 -34.76
N SER A 193 43.09 44.00 -35.18
CA SER A 193 44.27 43.79 -36.04
C SER A 193 44.01 44.30 -37.47
N THR A 194 45.02 44.97 -38.06
CA THR A 194 44.97 45.62 -39.39
C THR A 194 44.96 44.64 -40.57
N ASN A 195 44.89 43.33 -40.33
CA ASN A 195 44.57 42.31 -41.34
C ASN A 195 43.10 41.89 -41.14
N PRO A 196 42.15 42.45 -41.89
CA PRO A 196 40.74 42.21 -41.61
C PRO A 196 40.32 40.80 -42.06
N GLY A 197 39.92 39.98 -41.10
CA GLY A 197 38.54 39.49 -41.02
C GLY A 197 37.92 38.79 -42.24
N SER A 198 38.49 37.66 -42.69
CA SER A 198 37.74 36.65 -43.45
C SER A 198 37.47 35.38 -42.63
N GLU A 199 38.49 34.72 -42.06
CA GLU A 199 38.30 33.42 -41.39
C GLU A 199 37.51 33.53 -40.07
N PHE A 200 37.86 34.46 -39.17
CA PHE A 200 37.08 34.67 -37.94
C PHE A 200 35.67 35.19 -38.27
N ARG A 201 35.58 36.06 -39.29
CA ARG A 201 34.30 36.64 -39.74
C ARG A 201 33.37 35.54 -40.27
N GLN A 202 33.89 34.69 -41.15
CA GLN A 202 33.20 33.54 -41.74
C GLN A 202 32.87 32.50 -40.67
N TYR A 203 33.77 32.21 -39.74
CA TYR A 203 33.55 31.18 -38.74
C TYR A 203 32.48 31.58 -37.71
N LEU A 204 32.50 32.80 -37.19
CA LEU A 204 31.52 33.20 -36.19
C LEU A 204 30.12 33.41 -36.80
N ALA A 205 29.99 34.16 -37.90
CA ALA A 205 28.69 34.48 -38.48
C ALA A 205 28.13 33.41 -39.45
N LEU A 206 28.97 32.67 -40.19
CA LEU A 206 28.49 31.65 -41.15
C LEU A 206 28.49 30.22 -40.59
N VAL A 207 29.16 29.97 -39.46
CA VAL A 207 29.23 28.62 -38.86
C VAL A 207 28.63 28.59 -37.46
N VAL A 208 29.15 29.40 -36.52
CA VAL A 208 28.71 29.33 -35.11
C VAL A 208 27.25 29.81 -34.94
N VAL A 209 26.90 30.98 -35.49
CA VAL A 209 25.55 31.54 -35.37
C VAL A 209 24.47 30.62 -35.99
N PRO A 210 24.63 30.08 -37.22
CA PRO A 210 23.66 29.13 -37.79
C PRO A 210 23.57 27.79 -37.04
N ILE A 211 24.69 27.28 -36.51
CA ILE A 211 24.69 26.05 -35.70
C ILE A 211 23.90 26.26 -34.41
N LEU A 212 24.16 27.34 -33.68
CA LEU A 212 23.42 27.66 -32.45
C LEU A 212 21.93 27.90 -32.74
N SER A 213 21.61 28.56 -33.85
CA SER A 213 20.23 28.75 -34.33
C SER A 213 19.52 27.41 -34.57
N THR A 214 20.21 26.47 -35.24
CA THR A 214 19.68 25.14 -35.51
C THR A 214 19.54 24.30 -34.23
N MET A 215 20.50 24.41 -33.31
CA MET A 215 20.47 23.75 -32.01
C MET A 215 19.32 24.24 -31.13
N MET A 216 18.96 25.52 -31.22
CA MET A 216 17.78 26.07 -30.54
C MET A 216 16.47 25.43 -31.04
N LEU A 217 16.36 25.14 -32.33
CA LEU A 217 15.12 24.60 -32.93
C LEU A 217 15.06 23.06 -32.98
N SER A 218 16.17 22.37 -32.71
CA SER A 218 16.31 20.93 -32.84
C SER A 218 15.41 20.15 -31.88
N LYS A 219 14.61 19.23 -32.44
CA LYS A 219 13.81 18.25 -31.69
C LYS A 219 14.61 17.00 -31.28
N ARG A 220 15.80 16.80 -31.84
CA ARG A 220 16.66 15.63 -31.55
C ARG A 220 17.60 15.86 -30.36
N LEU A 221 17.77 17.12 -29.95
CA LEU A 221 18.62 17.49 -28.83
C LEU A 221 17.75 17.61 -27.57
N HIS A 222 17.81 16.61 -26.69
CA HIS A 222 17.16 16.65 -25.38
C HIS A 222 18.20 17.02 -24.32
N LEU A 223 18.01 18.17 -23.66
CA LEU A 223 18.87 18.60 -22.56
C LEU A 223 18.20 18.24 -21.24
N TYR A 224 18.79 17.25 -20.56
CA TYR A 224 18.34 16.74 -19.26
C TYR A 224 18.92 17.60 -18.13
N ILE A 225 18.11 17.92 -17.12
CA ILE A 225 18.48 18.93 -16.12
C ILE A 225 18.51 18.41 -14.67
N ASP A 226 18.36 17.12 -14.40
CA ASP A 226 18.52 16.58 -13.04
C ASP A 226 19.41 15.33 -13.01
N GLY A 227 20.61 15.49 -12.41
CA GLY A 227 21.55 14.40 -12.11
C GLY A 227 22.98 14.63 -12.62
N ALA A 228 23.74 15.49 -11.94
CA ALA A 228 25.11 15.93 -12.26
C ALA A 228 25.24 16.77 -13.54
N TYR A 229 26.08 17.80 -13.49
CA TYR A 229 26.42 18.74 -14.57
C TYR A 229 25.86 18.32 -15.92
N SER A 230 24.79 18.99 -16.35
CA SER A 230 24.28 18.80 -17.69
C SER A 230 25.47 18.91 -18.64
N ILE A 231 25.62 17.95 -19.55
CA ILE A 231 26.57 17.92 -20.66
C ILE A 231 26.88 19.34 -21.24
N PRO A 232 25.96 20.33 -21.24
CA PRO A 232 26.25 21.77 -21.41
C PRO A 232 27.41 22.38 -20.64
N PHE A 233 27.64 22.16 -19.35
CA PHE A 233 28.76 22.84 -18.66
C PHE A 233 30.09 22.36 -19.22
N LEU A 234 30.24 21.05 -19.43
CA LEU A 234 31.44 20.46 -19.99
C LEU A 234 31.55 20.75 -21.50
N THR A 235 30.45 20.84 -22.25
CA THR A 235 30.51 21.20 -23.68
C THR A 235 30.70 22.69 -23.89
N THR A 236 30.05 23.57 -23.13
CA THR A 236 30.30 25.03 -23.11
C THR A 236 31.71 25.33 -22.62
N LEU A 237 32.21 24.63 -21.60
CA LEU A 237 33.61 24.72 -21.15
C LEU A 237 34.56 24.16 -22.21
N VAL A 238 34.30 23.00 -22.80
CA VAL A 238 35.16 22.41 -23.84
C VAL A 238 35.10 23.22 -25.14
N PHE A 239 33.96 23.81 -25.52
CA PHE A 239 33.85 24.68 -26.70
C PHE A 239 34.51 26.01 -26.42
N SER A 240 34.24 26.68 -25.30
CA SER A 240 34.95 27.91 -24.91
C SER A 240 36.46 27.68 -24.79
N THR A 241 36.90 26.56 -24.23
CA THR A 241 38.32 26.19 -24.13
C THR A 241 38.90 25.80 -25.50
N LYS A 242 38.18 25.08 -26.36
CA LYS A 242 38.64 24.74 -27.73
C LYS A 242 38.65 25.94 -28.65
N THR A 243 37.71 26.86 -28.52
CA THR A 243 37.66 28.12 -29.26
C THR A 243 38.81 29.03 -28.78
N LEU A 244 39.03 29.13 -27.47
CA LEU A 244 40.19 29.81 -26.87
C LEU A 244 41.52 29.18 -27.33
N VAL A 245 41.62 27.85 -27.38
CA VAL A 245 42.82 27.10 -27.82
C VAL A 245 43.03 27.15 -29.34
N PHE A 246 41.96 27.17 -30.14
CA PHE A 246 42.00 27.34 -31.61
C PHE A 246 42.53 28.73 -32.00
N PHE A 247 42.20 29.77 -31.24
CA PHE A 247 42.78 31.11 -31.41
C PHE A 247 44.21 31.23 -30.85
N LEU A 248 44.59 30.38 -29.91
CA LEU A 248 45.93 30.41 -29.29
C LEU A 248 47.01 29.62 -30.04
N ASN A 249 46.71 28.72 -30.98
CA ASN A 249 47.76 27.92 -31.63
C ASN A 249 47.44 27.44 -33.05
N ARG A 250 47.97 28.16 -34.05
CA ARG A 250 48.44 27.54 -35.30
C ARG A 250 49.62 26.62 -34.94
N SER A 251 49.43 25.30 -34.92
CA SER A 251 50.40 24.23 -35.29
C SER A 251 50.16 22.92 -34.53
N TRP A 252 49.74 21.89 -35.27
CA TRP A 252 50.32 20.53 -35.30
C TRP A 252 50.63 19.73 -34.02
N ILE A 253 50.01 19.98 -32.86
CA ILE A 253 50.17 19.12 -31.66
C ILE A 253 48.84 18.42 -31.31
N ILE A 254 48.34 17.56 -32.20
CA ILE A 254 47.12 16.76 -31.92
C ILE A 254 47.35 15.24 -32.06
N LEU A 255 48.38 14.77 -32.77
CA LEU A 255 48.57 13.32 -32.93
C LEU A 255 49.13 12.62 -31.68
N SER A 256 49.87 13.33 -30.81
CA SER A 256 50.45 12.76 -29.58
C SER A 256 49.48 12.76 -28.38
N HIS A 257 48.47 13.64 -28.38
CA HIS A 257 47.43 13.66 -27.35
C HIS A 257 46.27 12.72 -27.66
N PHE A 258 46.06 12.35 -28.94
CA PHE A 258 45.07 11.37 -29.36
C PHE A 258 45.40 9.95 -28.85
N THR A 259 46.68 9.58 -28.80
CA THR A 259 47.13 8.28 -28.27
C THR A 259 47.08 8.22 -26.73
N ARG A 260 47.38 9.32 -26.02
CA ARG A 260 47.19 9.39 -24.55
C ARG A 260 45.72 9.39 -24.13
N ALA A 261 44.83 10.00 -24.91
CA ALA A 261 43.39 9.93 -24.68
C ALA A 261 42.85 8.50 -24.88
N LEU A 262 43.37 7.74 -25.84
CA LEU A 262 43.02 6.31 -26.03
C LEU A 262 43.51 5.43 -24.86
N THR A 263 44.63 5.76 -24.22
CA THR A 263 45.09 5.05 -23.01
C THR A 263 44.22 5.37 -21.79
N ILE A 264 43.72 6.60 -21.67
CA ILE A 264 42.74 6.97 -20.64
C ILE A 264 41.37 6.32 -20.93
N ILE A 265 40.97 6.20 -22.21
CA ILE A 265 39.75 5.47 -22.60
C ILE A 265 39.87 3.97 -22.30
N LYS A 266 41.05 3.36 -22.45
CA LYS A 266 41.31 1.97 -22.00
C LYS A 266 41.34 1.83 -20.47
N ALA A 267 41.77 2.86 -19.73
CA ALA A 267 41.67 2.88 -18.26
C ALA A 267 40.23 3.10 -17.76
N ILE A 268 39.36 3.71 -18.57
CA ILE A 268 37.91 3.85 -18.33
C ILE A 268 37.14 2.55 -18.67
N TYR A 269 37.75 1.61 -19.40
CA TYR A 269 37.23 0.25 -19.63
C TYR A 269 37.55 -0.75 -18.47
N LYS A 270 37.72 -0.27 -17.24
CA LYS A 270 37.38 -1.10 -16.08
C LYS A 270 35.87 -1.39 -16.15
N PRO A 271 35.38 -2.59 -15.78
CA PRO A 271 33.95 -2.85 -15.78
C PRO A 271 33.29 -1.73 -14.98
N ILE A 272 32.45 -0.93 -15.67
CA ILE A 272 31.75 0.20 -15.07
C ILE A 272 30.90 -0.42 -13.96
N THR A 273 31.43 -0.36 -12.76
CA THR A 273 30.78 -0.88 -11.57
C THR A 273 30.02 0.29 -11.00
N MET A 274 28.75 0.42 -11.40
CA MET A 274 27.89 1.43 -10.78
C MET A 274 27.46 0.97 -9.40
N SER A 275 27.34 1.93 -8.49
CA SER A 275 26.74 1.67 -7.19
C SER A 275 25.27 1.24 -7.36
N LEU A 276 24.79 0.32 -6.54
CA LEU A 276 23.38 -0.05 -6.43
C LEU A 276 22.52 1.11 -5.89
N ARG A 277 23.12 2.03 -5.13
CA ARG A 277 22.46 3.11 -4.39
C ARG A 277 21.52 4.00 -5.22
N PRO A 278 21.88 4.47 -6.44
CA PRO A 278 21.01 5.34 -7.25
C PRO A 278 19.72 4.62 -7.67
N TYR A 279 19.80 3.32 -7.96
CA TYR A 279 18.64 2.50 -8.33
C TYR A 279 17.69 2.34 -7.14
N LEU A 280 18.23 2.08 -5.95
CA LEU A 280 17.44 2.03 -4.71
C LEU A 280 16.75 3.38 -4.44
N GLN A 281 17.47 4.50 -4.57
CA GLN A 281 16.90 5.84 -4.33
C GLN A 281 15.84 6.24 -5.36
N ALA A 282 16.03 5.86 -6.64
CA ALA A 282 15.06 6.12 -7.69
C ALA A 282 13.80 5.27 -7.52
N ALA A 283 13.94 3.99 -7.21
CA ALA A 283 12.82 3.10 -6.89
C ALA A 283 12.04 3.58 -5.65
N TYR A 284 12.75 4.05 -4.61
CA TYR A 284 12.13 4.58 -3.40
C TYR A 284 11.22 5.80 -3.69
N LYS A 285 11.64 6.65 -4.64
CA LYS A 285 10.85 7.80 -5.10
C LYS A 285 9.67 7.39 -5.98
N GLU A 286 9.85 6.39 -6.85
CA GLU A 286 8.80 5.91 -7.75
C GLU A 286 7.60 5.34 -6.98
N VAL A 287 7.87 4.59 -5.90
CA VAL A 287 6.84 3.96 -5.06
C VAL A 287 6.22 4.95 -4.06
N ARG A 288 6.60 6.23 -4.09
CA ARG A 288 6.09 7.30 -3.21
C ARG A 288 6.21 7.00 -1.71
N LEU A 289 7.30 6.34 -1.31
CA LEU A 289 7.59 6.09 0.10
C LEU A 289 7.98 7.42 0.78
N SER A 290 7.21 7.83 1.79
CA SER A 290 7.12 9.23 2.26
C SER A 290 8.00 9.58 3.46
N THR A 291 8.81 8.67 3.99
CA THR A 291 9.59 8.90 5.21
C THR A 291 11.08 9.15 4.93
N ASN A 292 11.54 10.38 5.17
CA ASN A 292 12.97 10.75 5.13
C ASN A 292 13.86 9.90 6.07
N ALA A 293 13.27 9.22 7.06
CA ALA A 293 13.97 8.34 8.01
C ALA A 293 14.53 7.07 7.34
N ALA A 294 13.86 6.53 6.31
CA ALA A 294 14.23 5.30 5.63
C ALA A 294 15.30 5.47 4.53
N LEU A 295 15.57 6.71 4.09
CA LEU A 295 16.63 7.05 3.14
C LEU A 295 18.02 7.16 3.80
N LYS A 296 18.11 7.41 5.12
CA LYS A 296 19.38 7.53 5.85
C LYS A 296 20.23 6.25 5.81
N PRO A 297 19.68 5.04 6.06
CA PRO A 297 20.44 3.79 5.95
C PRO A 297 20.98 3.53 4.55
N LEU A 298 20.26 3.98 3.50
CA LEU A 298 20.69 3.85 2.10
C LEU A 298 21.95 4.65 1.76
N GLN A 299 22.32 5.66 2.57
CA GLN A 299 23.54 6.45 2.37
C GLN A 299 24.81 5.68 2.71
N GLN A 300 24.72 4.62 3.51
CA GLN A 300 25.87 3.84 3.98
C GLN A 300 26.18 2.64 3.07
N LEU A 301 25.23 2.19 2.24
CA LEU A 301 25.42 1.08 1.29
C LEU A 301 26.37 1.44 0.14
N ASP A 302 27.46 0.69 -0.01
CA ASP A 302 28.45 0.83 -1.10
C ASP A 302 28.59 -0.45 -1.93
N CYS A 303 27.46 -1.02 -2.32
CA CYS A 303 27.41 -2.21 -3.16
C CYS A 303 27.65 -1.85 -4.64
N ARG A 304 28.56 -2.57 -5.30
CA ARG A 304 28.89 -2.38 -6.72
C ARG A 304 28.25 -3.45 -7.61
N LEU A 305 27.57 -3.01 -8.66
CA LEU A 305 26.94 -3.87 -9.66
C LEU A 305 27.92 -4.24 -10.77
N ASN A 306 27.82 -5.45 -11.29
CA ASN A 306 28.62 -5.97 -12.40
C ASN A 306 27.72 -6.27 -13.59
N LYS A 307 28.05 -5.73 -14.77
CA LYS A 307 27.27 -5.94 -16.01
C LYS A 307 27.37 -7.34 -16.58
N ASN A 308 28.44 -8.09 -16.27
CA ASN A 308 28.75 -9.37 -16.91
C ASN A 308 28.21 -10.58 -16.11
N ARG A 309 27.47 -10.36 -15.02
CA ARG A 309 26.90 -11.42 -14.17
C ARG A 309 25.61 -10.96 -13.50
N GLU A 310 24.86 -11.90 -12.94
CA GLU A 310 23.71 -11.59 -12.09
C GLU A 310 24.16 -10.93 -10.78
N ASN A 311 23.45 -9.86 -10.41
CA ASN A 311 23.66 -9.11 -9.19
C ASN A 311 22.60 -9.55 -8.19
N LEU A 312 22.94 -10.57 -7.40
CA LEU A 312 22.03 -11.19 -6.44
C LEU A 312 21.87 -10.33 -5.20
N ILE A 313 20.62 -10.04 -4.82
CA ILE A 313 20.25 -9.34 -3.59
C ILE A 313 19.40 -10.31 -2.76
N LEU A 314 19.88 -10.63 -1.55
CA LEU A 314 19.20 -11.57 -0.67
C LEU A 314 18.23 -10.84 0.27
N VAL A 315 17.05 -11.41 0.47
CA VAL A 315 15.97 -10.82 1.27
C VAL A 315 15.75 -11.70 2.50
N TYR A 316 16.05 -11.18 3.69
CA TYR A 316 15.94 -11.88 4.97
C TYR A 316 14.74 -11.40 5.79
N GLY A 317 13.68 -12.21 5.86
CA GLY A 317 12.46 -11.91 6.63
C GLY A 317 12.49 -12.30 8.12
N GLY A 318 13.59 -12.90 8.60
CA GLY A 318 13.69 -13.53 9.92
C GLY A 318 14.14 -12.63 11.07
N SER A 319 13.78 -11.35 11.10
CA SER A 319 14.24 -10.42 12.15
C SER A 319 13.24 -10.31 13.31
N PHE A 320 13.44 -11.19 14.30
CA PHE A 320 12.61 -11.33 15.51
C PHE A 320 12.92 -10.27 16.58
N ASN A 321 12.18 -10.35 17.69
CA ASN A 321 12.17 -9.41 18.79
C ASN A 321 12.96 -9.92 20.02
N PRO A 322 14.08 -9.28 20.43
CA PRO A 322 15.00 -8.45 19.65
C PRO A 322 15.94 -9.32 18.76
N PRO A 323 16.67 -8.72 17.78
CA PRO A 323 17.67 -9.46 17.01
C PRO A 323 18.80 -10.02 17.88
N HIS A 324 19.22 -11.24 17.60
CA HIS A 324 20.24 -11.97 18.37
C HIS A 324 21.35 -12.54 17.46
N ARG A 325 22.41 -13.10 18.09
CA ARG A 325 23.63 -13.59 17.42
C ARG A 325 23.34 -14.59 16.29
N GLY A 326 22.46 -15.57 16.50
CA GLY A 326 22.09 -16.52 15.43
C GLY A 326 21.52 -15.88 14.14
N HIS A 327 20.82 -14.74 14.22
CA HIS A 327 20.35 -14.01 13.02
C HIS A 327 21.48 -13.26 12.31
N LEU A 328 22.41 -12.72 13.09
CA LEU A 328 23.62 -12.08 12.58
C LEU A 328 24.49 -13.11 11.85
N ASP A 329 24.64 -14.31 12.40
CA ASP A 329 25.46 -15.38 11.83
C ASP A 329 24.92 -15.86 10.46
N VAL A 330 23.60 -15.97 10.32
CA VAL A 330 22.94 -16.26 9.02
C VAL A 330 23.19 -15.14 8.01
N LEU A 331 23.07 -13.89 8.45
CA LEU A 331 23.31 -12.72 7.61
C LEU A 331 24.77 -12.61 7.15
N LEU A 332 25.73 -12.88 8.03
CA LEU A 332 27.16 -12.88 7.70
C LEU A 332 27.49 -14.03 6.74
N SER A 333 26.89 -15.20 6.92
CA SER A 333 27.04 -16.34 6.01
C SER A 333 26.47 -16.06 4.62
N ALA A 334 25.37 -15.33 4.53
CA ALA A 334 24.78 -14.90 3.26
C ALA A 334 25.68 -13.92 2.48
N LEU A 335 26.56 -13.21 3.17
CA LEU A 335 27.55 -12.31 2.56
C LEU A 335 28.87 -13.02 2.19
N HIS A 336 28.96 -14.34 2.41
CA HIS A 336 30.15 -15.10 2.06
C HIS A 336 30.44 -15.01 0.55
N PRO A 337 31.70 -14.84 0.10
CA PRO A 337 32.03 -14.64 -1.31
C PRO A 337 31.50 -15.72 -2.26
N VAL A 338 31.37 -16.95 -1.77
CA VAL A 338 30.83 -18.10 -2.50
C VAL A 338 29.35 -17.93 -2.87
N VAL A 339 28.54 -17.33 -1.98
CA VAL A 339 27.11 -17.07 -2.24
C VAL A 339 26.94 -15.99 -3.32
N ASN A 340 27.98 -15.14 -3.50
CA ASN A 340 28.05 -14.10 -4.51
C ASN A 340 26.88 -13.08 -4.43
N ALA A 341 26.37 -12.84 -3.22
CA ALA A 341 25.38 -11.79 -2.95
C ALA A 341 26.04 -10.40 -2.97
N VAL A 342 25.41 -9.47 -3.69
CA VAL A 342 25.82 -8.07 -3.79
C VAL A 342 25.36 -7.27 -2.57
N ALA A 343 24.19 -7.59 -2.03
CA ALA A 343 23.62 -6.97 -0.84
C ALA A 343 22.66 -7.94 -0.12
N VAL A 344 22.41 -7.68 1.16
CA VAL A 344 21.37 -8.36 1.95
C VAL A 344 20.37 -7.31 2.46
N VAL A 345 19.09 -7.56 2.27
CA VAL A 345 17.99 -6.74 2.79
C VAL A 345 17.38 -7.44 3.99
N VAL A 346 17.46 -6.84 5.16
CA VAL A 346 16.76 -7.30 6.36
C VAL A 346 15.38 -6.66 6.40
N LEU A 347 14.34 -7.49 6.41
CA LEU A 347 12.95 -7.08 6.63
C LEU A 347 12.51 -7.51 8.03
N PRO A 348 12.47 -6.58 9.01
CA PRO A 348 11.82 -6.75 10.30
C PRO A 348 10.43 -7.34 10.12
N SER A 349 10.21 -8.50 10.76
CA SER A 349 8.93 -9.19 10.70
C SER A 349 7.81 -8.24 11.14
N GLU A 350 6.66 -8.34 10.49
CA GLU A 350 5.52 -7.50 10.83
C GLU A 350 5.02 -7.78 12.25
N ASN A 351 4.50 -6.74 12.91
CA ASN A 351 4.04 -6.85 14.30
C ASN A 351 2.97 -7.96 14.44
N PHE A 352 2.12 -8.17 13.44
CA PHE A 352 1.08 -9.19 13.48
C PHE A 352 1.60 -10.64 13.36
N HIS A 353 2.66 -10.88 12.57
CA HIS A 353 3.30 -12.20 12.49
C HIS A 353 3.95 -12.59 13.83
N LEU A 354 4.56 -11.62 14.52
CA LEU A 354 5.12 -11.84 15.85
C LEU A 354 4.04 -12.05 16.91
N ARG A 355 2.91 -11.34 16.80
CA ARG A 355 1.75 -11.54 17.68
C ARG A 355 1.24 -12.98 17.60
N HIS A 356 1.16 -13.58 16.42
CA HIS A 356 0.71 -14.97 16.28
C HIS A 356 1.70 -16.00 16.88
N LYS A 357 3.01 -15.72 16.83
CA LYS A 357 4.05 -16.62 17.37
C LYS A 357 4.25 -16.49 18.89
N LEU A 358 3.95 -15.32 19.45
CA LEU A 358 4.16 -14.98 20.88
C LEU A 358 2.85 -14.78 21.67
N ALA A 359 1.68 -15.01 21.05
CA ALA A 359 0.33 -14.77 21.59
C ALA A 359 0.03 -15.38 22.98
N ASN A 360 0.84 -16.31 23.47
CA ASN A 360 0.55 -17.06 24.70
C ASN A 360 1.33 -16.60 25.94
N SER A 361 2.18 -15.57 25.87
CA SER A 361 3.03 -15.24 27.02
C SER A 361 2.87 -13.80 27.53
N HIS A 362 3.27 -12.75 26.80
CA HIS A 362 3.33 -11.40 27.39
C HIS A 362 3.39 -10.26 26.32
N PRO A 363 2.28 -9.58 26.00
CA PRO A 363 2.23 -8.54 24.97
C PRO A 363 3.00 -7.24 25.29
N GLU A 364 3.37 -7.02 26.54
CA GLU A 364 4.14 -5.87 27.03
C GLU A 364 5.61 -5.85 26.54
N PHE A 365 6.12 -6.96 25.99
CA PHE A 365 7.51 -7.07 25.51
C PHE A 365 7.65 -6.93 23.98
N PHE A 366 6.59 -6.60 23.23
CA PHE A 366 6.69 -6.37 21.79
C PHE A 366 7.38 -5.05 21.46
N LEU A 367 8.60 -5.11 20.90
CA LEU A 367 9.18 -3.93 20.26
C LEU A 367 8.35 -3.57 19.02
N SER A 368 8.27 -2.28 18.67
CA SER A 368 7.70 -1.89 17.38
C SER A 368 8.62 -2.34 16.24
N ARG A 369 8.11 -2.31 15.01
CA ARG A 369 8.88 -2.69 13.83
C ARG A 369 10.01 -1.70 13.56
N GLU A 370 9.74 -0.43 13.77
CA GLU A 370 10.70 0.66 13.75
C GLU A 370 11.77 0.41 14.82
N LYS A 371 11.36 -0.01 16.01
CA LYS A 371 12.31 -0.29 17.10
C LYS A 371 13.20 -1.50 16.81
N ARG A 372 12.68 -2.54 16.15
CA ARG A 372 13.51 -3.67 15.66
C ARG A 372 14.48 -3.22 14.56
N ALA A 373 14.02 -2.40 13.62
CA ALA A 373 14.88 -1.81 12.59
C ALA A 373 16.00 -0.97 13.23
N GLU A 374 15.69 -0.16 14.23
CA GLU A 374 16.69 0.62 14.99
C GLU A 374 17.72 -0.28 15.65
N LEU A 375 17.31 -1.36 16.32
CA LEU A 375 18.24 -2.30 16.96
C LEU A 375 19.19 -2.94 15.95
N TRP A 376 18.69 -3.38 14.79
CA TRP A 376 19.53 -3.88 13.70
C TRP A 376 20.54 -2.83 13.22
N MET A 377 20.14 -1.56 13.10
CA MET A 377 21.04 -0.48 12.70
C MET A 377 22.10 -0.14 13.78
N GLN A 378 21.80 -0.42 15.05
CA GLN A 378 22.69 -0.19 16.18
C GLN A 378 23.70 -1.31 16.42
N MET A 379 23.48 -2.51 15.87
CA MET A 379 24.43 -3.63 15.99
C MET A 379 25.74 -3.32 15.25
N PRO A 380 26.90 -3.24 15.95
CA PRO A 380 28.16 -2.88 15.32
C PRO A 380 28.68 -3.95 14.35
N GLN A 381 28.24 -5.21 14.51
CA GLN A 381 28.66 -6.33 13.67
C GLN A 381 27.94 -6.40 12.32
N VAL A 382 26.92 -5.57 12.09
CA VAL A 382 26.16 -5.56 10.82
C VAL A 382 26.93 -4.73 9.78
N PRO A 383 27.35 -5.30 8.64
CA PRO A 383 28.10 -4.58 7.60
C PRO A 383 27.20 -3.55 6.89
N LYS A 384 27.25 -2.28 7.32
CA LYS A 384 26.35 -1.22 6.82
C LYS A 384 26.58 -0.84 5.35
N ASP A 385 27.71 -1.26 4.79
CA ASP A 385 28.09 -1.11 3.40
C ASP A 385 27.41 -2.15 2.48
N LYS A 386 26.98 -3.29 3.03
CA LYS A 386 26.32 -4.39 2.27
C LYS A 386 24.93 -4.77 2.75
N VAL A 387 24.57 -4.38 3.97
CA VAL A 387 23.29 -4.72 4.60
C VAL A 387 22.39 -3.51 4.61
N TRP A 388 21.18 -3.71 4.10
CA TRP A 388 20.12 -2.73 4.11
C TRP A 388 19.00 -3.16 5.04
N ILE A 389 18.64 -2.30 6.00
CA ILE A 389 17.49 -2.54 6.87
C ILE A 389 16.25 -1.83 6.30
N TRP A 390 15.25 -2.58 5.87
CA TRP A 390 13.97 -2.06 5.36
C TRP A 390 13.04 -1.76 6.53
N SER A 391 12.72 -0.49 6.76
CA SER A 391 11.91 -0.04 7.91
C SER A 391 10.43 0.22 7.60
N ASP A 392 10.00 0.15 6.33
CA ASP A 392 8.60 0.33 5.88
C ASP A 392 7.87 -1.00 5.70
N THR A 393 6.54 -1.05 5.68
CA THR A 393 5.83 -2.35 5.60
C THR A 393 6.21 -3.15 4.36
N TRP A 394 5.91 -4.44 4.33
CA TRP A 394 6.21 -5.28 3.15
C TRP A 394 5.40 -4.87 1.90
N TYR A 395 4.24 -4.21 2.05
CA TYR A 395 3.33 -3.86 0.96
C TYR A 395 4.01 -3.03 -0.16
N PRO A 396 4.75 -1.95 0.13
CA PRO A 396 5.52 -1.23 -0.89
C PRO A 396 6.83 -1.91 -1.33
N PHE A 397 7.25 -3.00 -0.67
CA PHE A 397 8.55 -3.64 -0.97
C PHE A 397 8.57 -4.32 -2.34
N LEU A 398 7.47 -4.96 -2.75
CA LEU A 398 7.40 -5.59 -4.08
C LEU A 398 7.53 -4.56 -5.23
N PRO A 399 6.65 -3.54 -5.35
CA PRO A 399 6.79 -2.54 -6.41
C PRO A 399 8.13 -1.81 -6.33
N PHE A 400 8.74 -1.73 -5.14
CA PHE A 400 10.10 -1.24 -4.99
C PHE A 400 11.13 -2.17 -5.66
N THR A 401 11.09 -3.48 -5.39
CA THR A 401 12.00 -4.44 -6.02
C THR A 401 11.85 -4.46 -7.55
N GLU A 402 10.63 -4.40 -8.07
CA GLU A 402 10.34 -4.34 -9.51
C GLU A 402 10.91 -3.07 -10.13
N ALA A 403 10.76 -1.92 -9.46
CA ALA A 403 11.34 -0.65 -9.90
C ALA A 403 12.88 -0.73 -9.93
N VAL A 404 13.52 -1.30 -8.90
CA VAL A 404 14.99 -1.48 -8.88
C VAL A 404 15.46 -2.37 -10.03
N GLN A 405 14.77 -3.49 -10.27
CA GLN A 405 15.11 -4.42 -11.34
C GLN A 405 14.94 -3.77 -12.72
N ARG A 406 13.83 -3.05 -12.95
CA ARG A 406 13.55 -2.35 -14.21
C ARG A 406 14.56 -1.22 -14.46
N LEU A 407 14.87 -0.42 -13.44
CA LEU A 407 15.86 0.65 -13.53
C LEU A 407 17.28 0.10 -13.78
N GLY A 408 17.66 -0.99 -13.11
CA GLY A 408 18.93 -1.67 -13.36
C GLY A 408 19.00 -2.25 -14.78
N GLN A 409 17.92 -2.87 -15.25
CA GLN A 409 17.83 -3.47 -16.59
C GLN A 409 17.94 -2.42 -17.69
N HIS A 410 17.35 -1.24 -17.51
CA HIS A 410 17.49 -0.11 -18.43
C HIS A 410 18.98 0.27 -18.67
N ASP A 411 19.81 0.17 -17.63
CA ASP A 411 21.24 0.53 -17.69
C ASP A 411 22.16 -0.69 -17.97
N GLY A 412 21.56 -1.85 -18.27
CA GLY A 412 22.25 -3.08 -18.63
C GLY A 412 22.78 -3.91 -17.45
N TYR A 413 22.20 -3.76 -16.25
CA TYR A 413 22.50 -4.60 -15.09
C TYR A 413 21.35 -5.58 -14.82
N LYS A 414 21.67 -6.87 -14.68
CA LYS A 414 20.70 -7.88 -14.25
C LYS A 414 20.70 -7.98 -12.72
N ILE A 415 19.71 -7.37 -12.08
CA ILE A 415 19.51 -7.40 -10.61
C ILE A 415 18.45 -8.46 -10.29
N VAL A 416 18.75 -9.35 -9.35
CA VAL A 416 17.85 -10.45 -8.96
C VAL A 416 17.66 -10.42 -7.46
N PHE A 417 16.40 -10.38 -7.00
CA PHE A 417 16.06 -10.56 -5.59
C PHE A 417 15.76 -12.03 -5.30
N SER A 418 16.26 -12.56 -4.18
CA SER A 418 15.98 -13.93 -3.75
C SER A 418 15.77 -14.01 -2.26
N HIS A 419 14.86 -14.88 -1.83
CA HIS A 419 14.52 -15.04 -0.43
C HIS A 419 15.56 -15.88 0.30
N LEU A 420 16.15 -15.33 1.37
CA LEU A 420 17.10 -16.00 2.24
C LEU A 420 16.36 -16.74 3.36
N ILE A 421 16.41 -18.07 3.33
CA ILE A 421 15.78 -18.92 4.34
C ILE A 421 16.78 -19.23 5.45
N GLY A 422 16.43 -18.88 6.69
CA GLY A 422 17.19 -19.26 7.89
C GLY A 422 16.72 -20.60 8.48
N PRO A 423 17.52 -21.23 9.36
CA PRO A 423 17.24 -22.56 9.92
C PRO A 423 15.95 -22.65 10.76
N ASP A 424 15.53 -21.54 11.38
CA ASP A 424 14.29 -21.47 12.17
C ASP A 424 13.02 -21.43 11.30
N ASN A 425 13.16 -21.20 9.99
CA ASN A 425 12.07 -20.97 9.04
C ASN A 425 12.03 -22.08 7.95
N LEU A 426 12.33 -23.33 8.29
CA LEU A 426 12.27 -24.44 7.32
C LEU A 426 10.91 -25.14 7.22
N ASN A 427 9.98 -24.79 8.11
CA ASN A 427 8.66 -25.41 8.15
C ASN A 427 7.70 -24.69 7.19
N LYS A 428 7.11 -25.42 6.23
CA LYS A 428 6.13 -24.89 5.25
C LYS A 428 4.89 -24.27 5.91
N ALA A 429 4.62 -24.60 7.16
CA ALA A 429 3.49 -24.07 7.93
C ALA A 429 3.78 -22.75 8.69
N ASP A 430 5.03 -22.26 8.72
CA ASP A 430 5.36 -21.01 9.42
C ASP A 430 4.97 -19.81 8.54
N ALA A 431 4.15 -18.88 9.06
CA ALA A 431 3.56 -17.77 8.30
C ALA A 431 4.63 -16.85 7.66
N LEU A 432 5.84 -16.84 8.22
CA LEU A 432 6.99 -16.10 7.71
C LEU A 432 7.59 -16.68 6.41
N ASN A 433 7.27 -17.93 6.07
CA ASN A 433 7.63 -18.56 4.79
C ASN A 433 6.66 -18.23 3.65
N ASN A 434 5.54 -17.58 3.99
CA ASN A 434 4.53 -17.12 3.05
C ASN A 434 4.64 -15.60 2.88
N LEU A 435 5.84 -15.10 2.55
CA LEU A 435 5.88 -13.83 1.82
C LEU A 435 5.00 -14.02 0.57
N PRO A 436 4.02 -13.14 0.30
CA PRO A 436 2.94 -13.38 -0.67
C PRO A 436 3.38 -13.48 -2.14
N TYR A 437 4.69 -13.49 -2.43
CA TYR A 437 5.26 -13.55 -3.78
C TYR A 437 6.41 -14.56 -3.90
N ARG A 438 6.42 -15.29 -5.03
CA ARG A 438 7.43 -16.30 -5.38
C ARG A 438 8.75 -15.64 -5.81
N LEU A 439 9.52 -15.10 -4.87
CA LEU A 439 10.95 -14.88 -5.13
C LEU A 439 11.68 -16.23 -5.19
N PRO A 440 12.68 -16.40 -6.05
CA PRO A 440 13.57 -17.57 -6.03
C PRO A 440 14.12 -17.79 -4.63
N ARG A 441 14.15 -19.04 -4.16
CA ARG A 441 14.54 -19.38 -2.79
C ARG A 441 16.01 -19.78 -2.74
N ILE A 442 16.75 -19.14 -1.83
CA ILE A 442 18.14 -19.49 -1.55
C ILE A 442 18.27 -19.83 -0.06
N LEU A 443 18.73 -21.06 0.20
CA LEU A 443 19.06 -21.52 1.54
C LEU A 443 20.55 -21.31 1.79
N VAL A 444 20.89 -20.60 2.86
CA VAL A 444 22.27 -20.47 3.38
C VAL A 444 22.23 -20.79 4.87
N THR A 445 23.01 -21.76 5.32
CA THR A 445 23.04 -22.17 6.74
C THR A 445 24.47 -22.40 7.23
N ASN A 446 24.71 -22.07 8.50
CA ASN A 446 26.00 -22.17 9.20
C ASN A 446 25.91 -22.82 10.60
N LYS A 447 25.01 -23.80 10.75
CA LYS A 447 24.65 -24.62 11.94
C LYS A 447 23.30 -24.22 12.57
N ALA A 448 22.32 -25.12 12.45
CA ALA A 448 20.97 -24.94 12.97
C ALA A 448 20.87 -25.18 14.50
N ARG A 449 19.90 -24.52 15.15
CA ARG A 449 19.58 -24.64 16.60
C ARG A 449 19.18 -26.03 17.07
N HIS A 450 18.85 -26.92 16.14
CA HIS A 450 18.63 -28.32 16.39
C HIS A 450 19.36 -29.08 15.30
N LEU A 451 20.26 -30.01 15.64
CA LEU A 451 20.10 -31.42 15.24
C LEU A 451 21.39 -32.24 15.41
N PRO A 452 21.26 -33.43 16.02
CA PRO A 452 22.20 -34.53 15.82
C PRO A 452 21.92 -35.35 14.54
N SER A 453 20.81 -35.16 13.81
CA SER A 453 20.44 -35.99 12.64
C SER A 453 20.43 -35.28 11.28
N GLN A 454 21.06 -34.10 11.17
CA GLN A 454 21.12 -33.31 9.92
C GLN A 454 22.32 -33.64 9.03
N LEU A 455 23.34 -34.28 9.56
CA LEU A 455 24.50 -34.74 8.81
C LEU A 455 24.47 -36.26 8.77
N LEU A 456 24.66 -36.83 7.59
CA LEU A 456 24.96 -38.25 7.44
C LEU A 456 26.31 -38.54 8.15
N PRO A 457 26.59 -39.80 8.53
CA PRO A 457 27.84 -40.15 9.24
C PRO A 457 29.14 -39.73 8.53
N ASN A 458 29.07 -39.43 7.24
CA ASN A 458 30.18 -38.93 6.40
C ASN A 458 30.32 -37.39 6.39
N GLY A 459 29.52 -36.64 7.15
CA GLY A 459 29.55 -35.17 7.21
C GLY A 459 28.74 -34.46 6.11
N GLN A 460 28.00 -35.20 5.27
CA GLN A 460 27.13 -34.64 4.23
C GLN A 460 25.77 -34.21 4.79
N PRO A 461 25.22 -33.05 4.40
CA PRO A 461 23.86 -32.64 4.77
C PRO A 461 22.80 -33.63 4.26
N ALA A 462 21.86 -33.99 5.12
CA ALA A 462 20.71 -34.81 4.76
C ALA A 462 19.76 -34.07 3.78
N LYS A 463 18.99 -34.81 2.98
CA LYS A 463 18.03 -34.27 2.00
C LYS A 463 16.87 -33.53 2.69
N TRP A 464 16.46 -32.36 2.16
CA TRP A 464 15.41 -31.52 2.74
C TRP A 464 14.20 -31.41 1.78
N ASN A 465 13.00 -31.13 2.31
CA ASN A 465 11.73 -31.28 1.58
C ASN A 465 11.55 -30.44 0.29
N ASP A 466 12.43 -29.47 0.00
CA ASP A 466 12.46 -28.66 -1.23
C ASP A 466 13.85 -28.61 -1.91
N PHE A 467 14.87 -29.26 -1.33
CA PHE A 467 16.24 -29.29 -1.83
C PHE A 467 16.62 -30.75 -2.15
N GLY A 468 17.18 -30.98 -3.34
CA GLY A 468 17.64 -32.30 -3.78
C GLY A 468 18.82 -32.85 -2.97
N GLU A 469 19.64 -33.68 -3.60
CA GLU A 469 20.84 -34.20 -2.96
C GLU A 469 21.94 -33.14 -2.89
N TRP A 470 22.62 -33.07 -1.75
CA TRP A 470 23.73 -32.16 -1.52
C TRP A 470 25.02 -32.79 -2.01
N TYR A 471 25.77 -32.08 -2.84
CA TYR A 471 27.08 -32.53 -3.33
C TYR A 471 28.18 -31.58 -2.85
N PRO A 472 29.39 -32.09 -2.57
CA PRO A 472 30.49 -31.25 -2.13
C PRO A 472 30.91 -30.30 -3.25
N HIS A 473 31.17 -29.04 -2.89
CA HIS A 473 31.71 -28.03 -3.77
C HIS A 473 32.96 -27.46 -3.07
N GLU A 474 34.04 -27.19 -3.82
CA GLU A 474 35.41 -26.84 -3.34
C GLU A 474 35.57 -26.41 -1.87
N SER A 475 36.55 -26.99 -1.17
CA SER A 475 37.02 -26.52 0.13
C SER A 475 37.69 -25.16 -0.02
N VAL A 476 37.12 -24.12 0.59
CA VAL A 476 37.67 -22.75 0.53
C VAL A 476 38.37 -22.44 1.86
N SER A 477 39.63 -22.02 1.80
CA SER A 477 40.37 -21.50 2.96
C SER A 477 39.95 -20.05 3.23
N CYS A 478 39.50 -19.73 4.44
CA CYS A 478 38.98 -18.40 4.78
C CYS A 478 40.09 -17.48 5.32
N LEU A 479 40.21 -16.27 4.73
CA LEU A 479 40.86 -15.03 5.22
C LEU A 479 42.36 -15.06 5.60
N GLN A 480 43.18 -14.31 4.85
CA GLN A 480 44.39 -13.65 5.37
C GLN A 480 43.99 -12.27 5.93
N GLY A 481 43.96 -12.13 7.25
CA GLY A 481 44.13 -10.83 7.92
C GLY A 481 45.61 -10.58 8.18
N GLU A 482 46.03 -9.32 8.30
CA GLU A 482 47.45 -8.91 8.42
C GLU A 482 48.16 -9.33 9.72
N ASP A 483 47.57 -10.19 10.56
CA ASP A 483 48.23 -10.77 11.73
C ASP A 483 48.01 -12.29 11.76
N ASP A 484 49.07 -13.06 12.04
CA ASP A 484 49.15 -14.52 12.05
C ASP A 484 48.18 -15.18 13.06
N GLU A 485 46.90 -15.32 12.71
CA GLU A 485 45.94 -16.20 13.40
C GLU A 485 45.33 -17.27 12.46
N GLU A 486 45.01 -18.43 13.02
CA GLU A 486 44.73 -19.70 12.34
C GLU A 486 43.66 -19.63 11.23
N VAL A 487 43.95 -20.29 10.09
CA VAL A 487 43.07 -20.37 8.92
C VAL A 487 41.87 -21.29 9.18
N GLU A 488 40.68 -20.71 9.30
CA GLU A 488 39.43 -21.46 9.42
C GLU A 488 39.11 -22.22 8.12
N LYS A 489 38.95 -23.56 8.20
CA LYS A 489 38.54 -24.39 7.07
C LYS A 489 37.01 -24.50 7.03
N ALA A 490 36.39 -24.07 5.93
CA ALA A 490 34.96 -24.26 5.69
C ALA A 490 34.71 -25.31 4.59
N THR A 491 33.76 -26.22 4.83
CA THR A 491 33.31 -27.18 3.80
C THR A 491 32.00 -26.69 3.20
N LEU A 492 31.99 -26.54 1.87
CA LEU A 492 30.82 -26.06 1.13
C LEU A 492 30.08 -27.25 0.49
N TRP A 493 28.76 -27.27 0.68
CA TRP A 493 27.88 -28.19 -0.04
C TRP A 493 26.87 -27.39 -0.86
N LYS A 494 26.63 -27.84 -2.08
CA LYS A 494 25.68 -27.24 -3.00
C LYS A 494 24.55 -28.21 -3.30
N CYS A 495 23.36 -27.69 -3.50
CA CYS A 495 22.21 -28.45 -3.96
C CYS A 495 21.45 -27.66 -5.04
N ASP A 496 21.20 -28.29 -6.18
CA ASP A 496 20.21 -27.81 -7.14
C ASP A 496 18.84 -28.30 -6.65
N GLY A 497 17.93 -27.38 -6.34
CA GLY A 497 16.64 -27.72 -5.76
C GLY A 497 15.72 -28.48 -6.72
N ILE A 498 14.56 -28.91 -6.23
CA ILE A 498 13.63 -29.74 -7.02
C ILE A 498 13.01 -28.97 -8.22
N SER A 499 13.05 -27.63 -8.20
CA SER A 499 12.71 -26.76 -9.32
C SER A 499 13.95 -26.00 -9.85
N GLN A 500 13.93 -25.62 -11.14
CA GLN A 500 15.02 -24.86 -11.79
C GLN A 500 15.33 -23.49 -11.14
N GLU A 501 14.49 -23.02 -10.22
CA GLU A 501 14.59 -21.71 -9.57
C GLU A 501 15.04 -21.78 -8.10
N THR A 502 15.40 -22.97 -7.61
CA THR A 502 15.77 -23.19 -6.21
C THR A 502 17.23 -23.63 -6.12
N MET A 503 18.06 -22.93 -5.33
CA MET A 503 19.45 -23.30 -5.07
C MET A 503 19.76 -23.28 -3.58
N GLY A 504 20.53 -24.25 -3.09
CA GLY A 504 20.95 -24.35 -1.70
C GLY A 504 22.47 -24.32 -1.56
N TYR A 505 22.96 -23.58 -0.56
CA TYR A 505 24.36 -23.59 -0.11
C TYR A 505 24.40 -23.91 1.39
N TYR A 506 25.25 -24.86 1.78
CA TYR A 506 25.51 -25.22 3.18
C TYR A 506 26.99 -24.97 3.47
N LEU A 507 27.29 -24.14 4.47
CA LEU A 507 28.64 -23.77 4.87
C LEU A 507 28.93 -24.38 6.25
N ASP A 508 29.84 -25.36 6.30
CA ASP A 508 30.28 -25.97 7.57
C ASP A 508 31.60 -25.34 8.03
N PHE A 509 31.56 -24.48 9.05
CA PHE A 509 32.75 -23.92 9.68
C PHE A 509 33.30 -24.92 10.72
N ALA A 510 34.61 -25.25 10.64
CA ALA A 510 35.22 -26.32 11.45
C ALA A 510 35.14 -26.10 12.97
N GLU A 511 35.08 -24.85 13.45
CA GLU A 511 34.91 -24.58 14.88
C GLU A 511 33.44 -24.44 15.29
N ARG A 512 33.10 -25.01 16.45
CA ARG A 512 31.89 -24.65 17.18
C ARG A 512 32.13 -23.24 17.71
N LEU A 513 31.36 -22.26 17.24
CA LEU A 513 31.17 -21.03 18.00
C LEU A 513 30.55 -21.42 19.35
N SER A 514 31.40 -21.52 20.37
CA SER A 514 31.00 -21.84 21.72
C SER A 514 30.22 -20.64 22.26
N GLY A 515 28.92 -20.86 22.45
CA GLY A 515 28.02 -19.83 22.93
C GLY A 515 26.63 -20.40 22.96
N SER A 516 26.30 -21.10 24.05
CA SER A 516 24.91 -21.34 24.41
C SER A 516 24.21 -19.98 24.41
N ASP A 517 23.30 -19.80 23.45
CA ASP A 517 22.65 -18.53 23.17
C ASP A 517 21.80 -18.11 24.37
N ILE A 518 22.25 -17.06 25.06
CA ILE A 518 21.57 -16.46 26.20
C ILE A 518 20.21 -15.83 25.80
N ASN A 519 19.91 -15.78 24.50
CA ASN A 519 18.65 -15.27 23.96
C ASN A 519 17.64 -16.36 23.59
N SER A 520 17.82 -17.60 24.06
CA SER A 520 16.64 -18.47 24.12
C SER A 520 15.60 -17.78 25.00
N THR A 521 14.45 -17.44 24.42
CA THR A 521 13.37 -16.68 25.06
C THR A 521 13.02 -17.27 26.43
N ARG A 522 13.18 -18.59 26.59
CA ARG A 522 12.93 -19.35 27.81
C ARG A 522 13.95 -19.14 28.94
N MET A 523 15.26 -19.09 28.67
CA MET A 523 16.28 -18.88 29.71
C MET A 523 16.27 -17.43 30.21
N ARG A 524 16.02 -16.48 29.29
CA ARG A 524 15.81 -15.07 29.62
C ARG A 524 14.54 -14.87 30.47
N GLN A 525 13.49 -15.63 30.16
CA GLN A 525 12.24 -15.64 30.93
C GLN A 525 12.45 -16.19 32.35
N GLU A 526 13.19 -17.29 32.53
CA GLU A 526 13.54 -17.78 33.88
C GLU A 526 14.38 -16.78 34.71
N LEU A 527 15.33 -16.07 34.10
CA LEU A 527 16.17 -15.08 34.79
C LEU A 527 15.40 -13.82 35.21
N LEU A 528 14.43 -13.38 34.40
CA LEU A 528 13.55 -12.25 34.71
C LEU A 528 12.50 -12.62 35.78
N GLU A 529 11.90 -13.81 35.66
CA GLU A 529 10.81 -14.26 36.54
C GLU A 529 11.31 -14.70 37.93
N ARG A 530 12.44 -15.42 38.02
CA ARG A 530 12.91 -15.96 39.31
C ARG A 530 13.87 -15.05 40.08
N HIS A 531 14.54 -14.11 39.40
CA HIS A 531 15.63 -13.34 40.00
C HIS A 531 15.49 -11.81 39.86
N SER A 532 14.35 -11.32 39.37
CA SER A 532 13.97 -9.89 39.33
C SER A 532 15.03 -8.95 38.74
N LEU A 533 15.80 -9.45 37.76
CA LEU A 533 16.80 -8.66 37.05
C LEU A 533 16.14 -7.61 36.16
N ASN A 534 16.67 -6.38 36.14
CA ASN A 534 16.20 -5.33 35.26
C ASN A 534 16.84 -5.46 33.86
N GLU A 535 16.05 -5.23 32.80
CA GLU A 535 16.47 -5.17 31.38
C GLU A 535 17.75 -4.34 31.15
N LYS A 536 17.93 -3.26 31.91
CA LYS A 536 19.11 -2.39 31.82
C LYS A 536 20.42 -3.07 32.25
N ILE A 537 20.34 -4.08 33.11
CA ILE A 537 21.50 -4.85 33.60
C ILE A 537 21.75 -6.05 32.69
N LEU A 538 20.69 -6.75 32.27
CA LEU A 538 20.78 -7.90 31.35
C LEU A 538 21.31 -7.52 29.97
N SER A 539 21.04 -6.30 29.50
CA SER A 539 21.59 -5.77 28.25
C SER A 539 23.08 -5.41 28.30
N GLN A 540 23.71 -5.46 29.48
CA GLN A 540 25.11 -5.06 29.69
C GLN A 540 26.05 -6.24 30.02
N LEU A 541 25.53 -7.45 30.21
CA LEU A 541 26.30 -8.61 30.66
C LEU A 541 26.39 -9.69 29.56
N ASN A 542 27.56 -10.32 29.44
CA ASN A 542 27.76 -11.54 28.63
C ASN A 542 27.51 -12.80 29.49
N VAL A 543 27.61 -14.00 28.90
CA VAL A 543 27.37 -15.30 29.58
C VAL A 543 28.24 -15.43 30.83
N ASP A 544 29.52 -15.08 30.74
CA ASP A 544 30.45 -15.13 31.87
C ASP A 544 30.13 -14.08 32.94
N GLY A 545 29.66 -12.89 32.53
CA GLY A 545 29.22 -11.82 33.41
C GLY A 545 27.96 -12.17 34.22
N ILE A 546 27.05 -12.96 33.63
CA ILE A 546 25.85 -13.47 34.32
C ILE A 546 26.22 -14.63 35.25
N ASN A 547 27.10 -15.55 34.84
CA ASN A 547 27.59 -16.60 35.74
C ASN A 547 28.32 -16.00 36.96
N THR A 548 29.15 -14.98 36.74
CA THR A 548 29.84 -14.23 37.81
C THR A 548 28.84 -13.50 38.71
N TRP A 549 27.75 -12.95 38.15
CA TRP A 549 26.69 -12.30 38.92
C TRP A 549 25.88 -13.30 39.74
N LEU A 550 25.55 -14.46 39.18
CA LEU A 550 24.84 -15.55 39.87
C LEU A 550 25.70 -16.13 41.00
N GLU A 551 27.00 -16.36 40.77
CA GLU A 551 27.95 -16.81 41.78
C GLU A 551 28.13 -15.81 42.93
N LYS A 552 28.06 -14.50 42.63
CA LYS A 552 28.16 -13.45 43.66
C LYS A 552 26.89 -13.23 44.47
N ASN A 553 25.71 -13.51 43.91
CA ASN A 553 24.43 -13.11 44.50
C ASN A 553 23.56 -14.29 44.95
N MET A 554 23.93 -15.54 44.66
CA MET A 554 23.28 -16.73 45.20
C MET A 554 24.06 -17.29 46.38
N VAL A 555 23.70 -16.83 47.58
CA VAL A 555 24.03 -17.56 48.82
C VAL A 555 22.87 -18.50 49.09
N ASP A 556 23.15 -19.80 48.98
CA ASP A 556 22.34 -20.99 49.27
C ASP A 556 21.72 -21.74 48.09
N GLY A 557 22.30 -22.93 47.85
CA GLY A 557 21.57 -24.11 47.38
C GLY A 557 21.40 -24.23 45.87
N GLY A 558 22.42 -24.73 45.18
CA GLY A 558 22.46 -24.88 43.73
C GLY A 558 21.38 -25.76 43.11
N THR A 559 21.01 -25.40 41.89
CA THR A 559 20.55 -26.34 40.86
C THR A 559 21.09 -25.86 39.52
N LYS A 560 22.06 -26.60 38.95
CA LYS A 560 22.50 -26.40 37.56
C LYS A 560 21.31 -26.72 36.65
N ILE A 561 20.95 -25.78 35.76
CA ILE A 561 19.84 -25.95 34.81
C ILE A 561 20.28 -26.95 33.72
N ASP A 562 19.59 -28.08 33.62
CA ASP A 562 19.76 -29.10 32.57
C ASP A 562 18.92 -28.73 31.33
N THR A 563 19.58 -28.68 30.17
CA THR A 563 19.06 -28.10 28.92
C THR A 563 18.23 -29.08 28.06
N THR A 564 17.74 -30.21 28.59
CA THR A 564 17.31 -31.34 27.73
C THR A 564 15.83 -31.77 27.78
N THR A 565 14.93 -31.11 28.50
CA THR A 565 13.50 -31.54 28.51
C THR A 565 12.50 -30.40 28.41
N ALA A 566 11.78 -30.36 27.29
CA ALA A 566 10.76 -29.36 26.98
C ALA A 566 9.62 -29.99 26.16
N SER A 567 8.90 -30.95 26.73
CA SER A 567 7.60 -31.36 26.20
C SER A 567 6.62 -31.57 27.35
N ARG A 568 5.41 -31.03 27.19
CA ARG A 568 4.23 -31.05 28.09
C ARG A 568 4.17 -29.96 29.16
N ALA A 569 3.25 -29.01 28.97
CA ALA A 569 2.16 -28.73 29.91
C ALA A 569 1.19 -27.67 29.33
N HIS A 570 -0.08 -28.05 29.21
CA HIS A 570 -1.24 -27.14 29.18
C HIS A 570 -1.50 -26.64 30.60
N ALA A 571 -1.86 -25.36 30.77
CA ALA A 571 -2.74 -24.89 31.84
C ALA A 571 -3.34 -23.51 31.50
N SER A 572 -4.66 -23.39 31.67
CA SER A 572 -5.48 -22.18 31.46
C SER A 572 -5.19 -21.08 32.50
N PRO A 573 -5.34 -19.77 32.16
CA PRO A 573 -5.33 -18.72 33.18
C PRO A 573 -6.73 -18.57 33.80
N ARG A 574 -6.77 -18.60 35.13
CA ARG A 574 -7.94 -18.31 35.96
C ARG A 574 -8.40 -16.86 35.79
N LEU A 575 -9.72 -16.70 35.79
CA LEU A 575 -10.45 -15.43 35.88
C LEU A 575 -9.96 -14.57 37.06
N LEU A 576 -9.67 -13.30 36.79
CA LEU A 576 -9.67 -12.24 37.80
C LEU A 576 -11.11 -11.76 37.96
N GLN A 577 -11.64 -11.89 39.18
CA GLN A 577 -12.99 -11.46 39.56
C GLN A 577 -13.05 -9.96 39.90
N ASP A 578 -14.09 -9.34 39.32
CA ASP A 578 -15.08 -8.44 39.92
C ASP A 578 -14.61 -7.21 40.69
N VAL A 579 -14.41 -6.12 39.94
CA VAL A 579 -14.88 -4.80 40.38
C VAL A 579 -16.34 -4.71 39.96
N THR A 580 -17.23 -4.41 40.90
CA THR A 580 -18.67 -4.22 40.66
C THR A 580 -18.90 -2.94 39.85
N GLU A 581 -18.70 -3.02 38.53
CA GLU A 581 -19.06 -1.97 37.57
C GLU A 581 -20.54 -2.11 37.20
N GLY A 582 -21.20 -0.97 36.96
CA GLY A 582 -22.57 -0.95 36.43
C GLY A 582 -22.68 -1.67 35.07
N PRO A 583 -23.90 -1.82 34.52
CA PRO A 583 -24.08 -2.48 33.23
C PRO A 583 -23.24 -1.77 32.15
N LYS A 584 -22.50 -2.56 31.35
CA LYS A 584 -21.74 -2.04 30.20
C LYS A 584 -22.68 -1.45 29.16
N VAL A 585 -22.26 -0.37 28.51
CA VAL A 585 -23.06 0.36 27.53
C VAL A 585 -22.59 0.01 26.12
N ALA A 586 -23.49 -0.54 25.29
CA ALA A 586 -23.25 -0.84 23.88
C ALA A 586 -24.01 0.11 22.96
N PHE A 587 -23.36 0.65 21.94
CA PHE A 587 -24.00 1.43 20.88
C PHE A 587 -23.96 0.71 19.54
N ILE A 588 -25.13 0.42 18.97
CA ILE A 588 -25.28 -0.35 17.73
C ILE A 588 -25.86 0.55 16.63
N THR A 589 -25.08 0.77 15.57
CA THR A 589 -25.64 1.32 14.32
C THR A 589 -26.20 0.18 13.48
N GLY A 590 -27.29 0.43 12.75
CA GLY A 590 -27.91 -0.65 11.96
C GLY A 590 -28.68 -1.66 12.81
N ILE A 591 -29.05 -1.27 14.04
CA ILE A 591 -29.72 -2.13 15.03
C ILE A 591 -31.00 -2.80 14.49
N THR A 592 -31.72 -2.14 13.57
CA THR A 592 -32.96 -2.66 12.98
C THR A 592 -32.73 -3.75 11.92
N GLY A 593 -31.49 -4.02 11.55
CA GLY A 593 -31.14 -5.07 10.59
C GLY A 593 -31.11 -6.46 11.23
N GLN A 594 -30.89 -7.49 10.41
CA GLN A 594 -30.73 -8.88 10.84
C GLN A 594 -29.72 -8.98 11.99
N ASP A 595 -28.49 -8.54 11.73
CA ASP A 595 -27.36 -8.72 12.63
C ASP A 595 -27.53 -7.88 13.90
N GLY A 596 -27.98 -6.64 13.75
CA GLY A 596 -28.28 -5.75 14.86
C GLY A 596 -29.32 -6.31 15.82
N SER A 597 -30.35 -7.00 15.31
CA SER A 597 -31.37 -7.63 16.14
C SER A 597 -30.83 -8.78 16.98
N TYR A 598 -30.06 -9.70 16.38
CA TYR A 598 -29.46 -10.82 17.11
C TYR A 598 -28.37 -10.38 18.08
N LEU A 599 -27.54 -9.40 17.68
CA LEU A 599 -26.52 -8.86 18.56
C LEU A 599 -27.14 -8.17 19.77
N SER A 600 -28.23 -7.42 19.59
CA SER A 600 -28.94 -6.79 20.69
C SER A 600 -29.47 -7.82 21.69
N GLU A 601 -30.06 -8.91 21.22
CA GLU A 601 -30.50 -10.02 22.09
C GLU A 601 -29.32 -10.61 22.87
N ILE A 602 -28.20 -10.90 22.21
CA ILE A 602 -26.98 -11.42 22.85
C ILE A 602 -26.44 -10.48 23.94
N LEU A 603 -26.45 -9.17 23.70
CA LEU A 603 -25.92 -8.17 24.62
C LEU A 603 -26.87 -7.93 25.81
N LEU A 604 -28.18 -7.86 25.57
CA LEU A 604 -29.18 -7.76 26.63
C LEU A 604 -29.15 -8.99 27.56
N ASP A 605 -29.02 -10.19 27.00
CA ASP A 605 -28.88 -11.43 27.78
C ASP A 605 -27.59 -11.44 28.64
N LYS A 606 -26.59 -10.63 28.26
CA LYS A 606 -25.34 -10.43 29.00
C LYS A 606 -25.39 -9.25 29.97
N GLY A 607 -26.54 -8.60 30.13
CA GLY A 607 -26.73 -7.49 31.06
C GLY A 607 -26.20 -6.14 30.58
N TYR A 608 -26.00 -5.95 29.27
CA TYR A 608 -25.63 -4.64 28.72
C TYR A 608 -26.83 -3.68 28.69
N GLU A 609 -26.57 -2.40 28.84
CA GLU A 609 -27.45 -1.34 28.34
C GLU A 609 -27.18 -1.15 26.84
N VAL A 610 -28.17 -1.38 26.00
CA VAL A 610 -28.06 -1.34 24.54
C VAL A 610 -28.71 -0.08 23.98
N HIS A 611 -27.94 0.72 23.27
CA HIS A 611 -28.39 1.89 22.54
C HIS A 611 -28.34 1.65 21.03
N GLY A 612 -29.44 1.89 20.33
CA GLY A 612 -29.53 1.69 18.89
C GLY A 612 -29.70 2.98 18.09
N LEU A 613 -28.98 3.13 16.97
CA LEU A 613 -29.23 4.22 16.01
C LEU A 613 -30.28 3.80 14.98
N VAL A 614 -31.35 4.59 14.85
CA VAL A 614 -32.51 4.29 14.01
C VAL A 614 -32.80 5.45 13.05
N ARG A 615 -32.83 5.17 11.76
CA ARG A 615 -33.28 6.14 10.74
C ARG A 615 -34.75 6.51 10.95
N SER A 616 -35.09 7.78 10.75
CA SER A 616 -36.46 8.28 10.90
C SER A 616 -37.34 7.91 9.70
N THR A 617 -38.04 6.78 9.78
CA THR A 617 -39.16 6.41 8.88
C THR A 617 -40.47 6.34 9.65
N ALA A 618 -41.61 6.47 8.98
CA ALA A 618 -42.93 6.44 9.63
C ALA A 618 -43.16 5.14 10.43
N SER A 619 -42.89 3.98 9.83
CA SER A 619 -43.01 2.67 10.48
C SER A 619 -42.10 2.49 11.70
N ARG A 620 -40.90 3.07 11.66
CA ARG A 620 -39.95 3.00 12.79
C ARG A 620 -40.40 3.91 13.93
N ARG A 621 -40.91 5.11 13.64
CA ARG A 621 -41.45 6.00 14.67
C ARG A 621 -42.65 5.38 15.39
N GLU A 622 -43.50 4.66 14.67
CA GLU A 622 -44.62 3.93 15.27
C GLU A 622 -44.14 2.81 16.20
N ALA A 623 -43.17 2.00 15.75
CA ALA A 623 -42.61 0.92 16.58
C ALA A 623 -41.90 1.45 17.85
N LEU A 624 -41.26 2.61 17.77
CA LEU A 624 -40.64 3.29 18.91
C LEU A 624 -41.66 3.87 19.91
N GLY A 625 -42.94 3.97 19.55
CA GLY A 625 -44.01 4.36 20.46
C GLY A 625 -44.47 3.24 21.39
N ARG A 626 -43.97 2.01 21.21
CA ARG A 626 -44.29 0.84 22.06
C ARG A 626 -43.28 0.69 23.20
N PRO A 627 -43.65 0.04 24.32
CA PRO A 627 -42.70 -0.28 25.40
C PRO A 627 -41.56 -1.15 24.87
N LEU A 628 -40.34 -0.62 24.90
CA LEU A 628 -39.14 -1.34 24.49
C LEU A 628 -38.73 -2.37 25.55
N ARG A 629 -37.94 -3.37 25.14
CA ARG A 629 -37.32 -4.31 26.09
C ARG A 629 -36.52 -3.56 27.16
N PRO A 630 -36.51 -4.02 28.41
CA PRO A 630 -35.64 -3.46 29.45
C PRO A 630 -34.17 -3.42 29.00
N GLY A 631 -33.49 -2.31 29.26
CA GLY A 631 -32.09 -2.11 28.84
C GLY A 631 -31.91 -1.69 27.38
N LEU A 632 -32.98 -1.54 26.58
CA LEU A 632 -32.89 -1.09 25.19
C LEU A 632 -33.37 0.36 25.03
N THR A 633 -32.51 1.22 24.49
CA THR A 633 -32.81 2.63 24.17
C THR A 633 -32.54 2.91 22.70
N MET A 634 -33.41 3.69 22.04
CA MET A 634 -33.31 3.96 20.61
C MET A 634 -33.15 5.45 20.33
N HIS A 635 -32.20 5.78 19.46
CA HIS A 635 -31.83 7.14 19.08
C HIS A 635 -32.13 7.36 17.61
N LEU A 636 -32.92 8.40 17.30
CA LEU A 636 -33.11 8.82 15.91
C LEU A 636 -31.82 9.42 15.35
N GLY A 637 -31.41 9.00 14.15
CA GLY A 637 -30.26 9.56 13.45
C GLY A 637 -29.82 8.73 12.26
N ASP A 638 -28.78 9.19 11.57
CA ASP A 638 -28.18 8.53 10.41
C ASP A 638 -26.64 8.63 10.50
N VAL A 639 -25.94 7.64 9.94
CA VAL A 639 -24.47 7.59 9.97
C VAL A 639 -23.81 8.63 9.04
N SER A 640 -24.59 9.21 8.11
CA SER A 640 -24.15 10.33 7.27
C SER A 640 -24.12 11.67 8.02
N ASP A 641 -24.78 11.77 9.19
CA ASP A 641 -24.85 12.99 10.00
C ASP A 641 -23.85 12.95 11.17
N LEU A 642 -22.67 13.54 10.96
CA LEU A 642 -21.63 13.63 11.97
C LEU A 642 -22.09 14.37 13.25
N GLY A 643 -22.86 15.45 13.11
CA GLY A 643 -23.31 16.25 14.25
C GLY A 643 -24.21 15.43 15.16
N ARG A 644 -25.11 14.63 14.58
CA ARG A 644 -25.97 13.74 15.34
C ARG A 644 -25.19 12.60 16.01
N LEU A 645 -24.20 12.03 15.33
CA LEU A 645 -23.33 11.00 15.92
C LEU A 645 -22.56 11.55 17.13
N VAL A 646 -21.96 12.73 17.02
CA VAL A 646 -21.26 13.39 18.15
C VAL A 646 -22.21 13.63 19.32
N GLN A 647 -23.43 14.10 19.07
CA GLN A 647 -24.41 14.33 20.12
C GLN A 647 -24.81 13.04 20.85
N VAL A 648 -25.13 11.97 20.11
CA VAL A 648 -25.53 10.69 20.71
C VAL A 648 -24.38 10.06 21.49
N LEU A 649 -23.20 9.93 20.88
CA LEU A 649 -22.03 9.33 21.53
C LEU A 649 -21.64 10.13 22.77
N GLY A 650 -21.59 11.46 22.69
CA GLY A 650 -21.25 12.31 23.84
C GLY A 650 -22.22 12.18 25.01
N SER A 651 -23.49 11.85 24.74
CA SER A 651 -24.52 11.65 25.77
C SER A 651 -24.45 10.28 26.44
N ILE A 652 -24.23 9.20 25.69
CA ILE A 652 -24.29 7.82 26.21
C ILE A 652 -22.92 7.29 26.65
N LYS A 653 -21.82 7.80 26.06
CA LYS A 653 -20.43 7.38 26.33
C LYS A 653 -20.26 5.86 26.35
N PRO A 654 -20.44 5.18 25.19
CA PRO A 654 -20.51 3.72 25.16
C PRO A 654 -19.14 3.07 25.43
N ASP A 655 -19.14 1.92 26.09
CA ASP A 655 -17.96 1.06 26.25
C ASP A 655 -17.63 0.32 24.95
N GLU A 656 -18.67 -0.09 24.21
CA GLU A 656 -18.56 -0.87 22.99
C GLU A 656 -19.45 -0.27 21.87
N ILE A 657 -18.88 -0.03 20.70
CA ILE A 657 -19.60 0.41 19.50
C ILE A 657 -19.58 -0.71 18.46
N TYR A 658 -20.75 -1.09 17.97
CA TYR A 658 -20.92 -2.06 16.89
C TYR A 658 -21.46 -1.36 15.63
N HIS A 659 -20.58 -1.15 14.66
CA HIS A 659 -20.92 -0.47 13.42
C HIS A 659 -21.44 -1.45 12.36
N LEU A 660 -22.76 -1.71 12.38
CA LEU A 660 -23.44 -2.63 11.45
C LEU A 660 -24.26 -1.90 10.37
N ALA A 661 -24.41 -0.58 10.46
CA ALA A 661 -25.17 0.19 9.47
C ALA A 661 -24.47 0.17 8.10
N ALA A 662 -25.23 -0.17 7.05
CA ALA A 662 -24.77 -0.10 5.67
C ALA A 662 -25.95 -0.03 4.69
N GLN A 663 -25.70 0.52 3.50
CA GLN A 663 -26.38 0.06 2.29
C GLN A 663 -25.73 -1.30 1.93
N SER A 664 -26.42 -2.40 2.24
CA SER A 664 -25.86 -3.76 2.22
C SER A 664 -26.22 -4.60 0.98
N HIS A 665 -27.02 -4.06 0.06
CA HIS A 665 -27.45 -4.77 -1.13
C HIS A 665 -26.50 -4.52 -2.29
N VAL A 666 -25.78 -5.57 -2.71
CA VAL A 666 -24.73 -5.46 -3.75
C VAL A 666 -25.28 -4.99 -5.09
N ALA A 667 -26.43 -5.53 -5.56
CA ALA A 667 -26.99 -5.11 -6.85
C ALA A 667 -27.37 -3.61 -6.86
N VAL A 668 -28.11 -3.14 -5.86
CA VAL A 668 -28.46 -1.73 -5.66
C VAL A 668 -27.25 -0.81 -5.58
N SER A 669 -26.07 -1.31 -5.17
CA SER A 669 -24.85 -0.48 -5.14
C SER A 669 -24.36 -0.06 -6.53
N PHE A 670 -24.67 -0.82 -7.58
CA PHE A 670 -24.39 -0.42 -8.96
C PHE A 670 -25.31 0.73 -9.42
N GLU A 671 -26.53 0.76 -8.92
CA GLU A 671 -27.50 1.83 -9.21
C GLU A 671 -27.23 3.09 -8.38
N THR A 672 -26.80 2.93 -7.12
CA THR A 672 -26.61 4.02 -6.15
C THR A 672 -25.21 4.02 -5.50
N PRO A 673 -24.12 4.08 -6.30
CA PRO A 673 -22.76 3.94 -5.79
C PRO A 673 -22.35 5.08 -4.85
N LEU A 674 -22.81 6.31 -5.10
CA LEU A 674 -22.52 7.48 -4.26
C LEU A 674 -23.15 7.34 -2.87
N GLN A 675 -24.44 6.99 -2.81
CA GLN A 675 -25.13 6.77 -1.54
C GLN A 675 -24.51 5.60 -0.77
N THR A 676 -24.16 4.51 -1.47
CA THR A 676 -23.49 3.36 -0.88
C THR A 676 -22.15 3.76 -0.26
N SER A 677 -21.35 4.55 -0.98
CA SER A 677 -20.04 5.02 -0.49
C SER A 677 -20.19 6.00 0.69
N ASP A 678 -21.14 6.92 0.63
CA ASP A 678 -21.36 7.88 1.71
C ASP A 678 -21.85 7.20 2.99
N THR A 679 -22.73 6.21 2.87
CA THR A 679 -23.24 5.45 4.02
C THR A 679 -22.18 4.52 4.60
N ASN A 680 -21.54 3.69 3.76
CA ASN A 680 -20.65 2.63 4.22
C ASN A 680 -19.26 3.15 4.57
N ALA A 681 -18.60 3.83 3.61
CA ALA A 681 -17.23 4.28 3.78
C ALA A 681 -17.16 5.56 4.61
N MET A 682 -17.85 6.63 4.17
CA MET A 682 -17.80 7.91 4.88
C MET A 682 -18.53 7.85 6.23
N GLY A 683 -19.60 7.06 6.35
CA GLY A 683 -20.26 6.81 7.65
C GLY A 683 -19.33 6.18 8.69
N THR A 684 -18.47 5.25 8.29
CA THR A 684 -17.44 4.67 9.18
C THR A 684 -16.45 5.73 9.63
N LEU A 685 -15.94 6.53 8.69
CA LEU A 685 -14.99 7.60 9.00
C LEU A 685 -15.62 8.63 9.94
N ARG A 686 -16.87 9.04 9.71
CA ARG A 686 -17.61 9.96 10.58
C ARG A 686 -17.74 9.42 12.00
N LEU A 687 -18.04 8.12 12.14
CA LEU A 687 -18.21 7.50 13.45
C LEU A 687 -16.88 7.42 14.22
N LEU A 688 -15.81 6.99 13.57
CA LEU A 688 -14.47 6.94 14.17
C LEU A 688 -13.93 8.34 14.49
N GLU A 689 -14.18 9.34 13.63
CA GLU A 689 -13.82 10.73 13.89
C GLU A 689 -14.63 11.32 15.05
N ALA A 690 -15.94 11.02 15.14
CA ALA A 690 -16.76 11.43 16.28
C ALA A 690 -16.21 10.88 17.61
N MET A 691 -15.79 9.61 17.63
CA MET A 691 -15.11 9.02 18.80
C MET A 691 -13.82 9.79 19.15
N ARG A 692 -13.00 10.12 18.15
CA ARG A 692 -11.75 10.85 18.33
C ARG A 692 -11.99 12.26 18.87
N MET A 693 -12.97 12.99 18.32
CA MET A 693 -13.38 14.32 18.78
C MET A 693 -13.85 14.32 20.23
N LEU A 694 -14.43 13.22 20.69
CA LEU A 694 -14.93 13.05 22.06
C LEU A 694 -13.90 12.45 23.02
N GLY A 695 -12.67 12.16 22.57
CA GLY A 695 -11.61 11.57 23.40
C GLY A 695 -11.89 10.14 23.83
N MET A 696 -12.60 9.36 23.00
CA MET A 696 -13.02 7.98 23.30
C MET A 696 -12.03 6.91 22.80
N ASP A 697 -10.85 7.32 22.34
CA ASP A 697 -9.86 6.45 21.69
C ASP A 697 -9.27 5.37 22.62
N LYS A 698 -9.30 5.59 23.94
CA LYS A 698 -8.82 4.63 24.95
C LYS A 698 -9.93 3.95 25.76
N THR A 699 -11.13 4.51 25.76
CA THR A 699 -12.23 4.05 26.62
C THR A 699 -13.23 3.19 25.88
N THR A 700 -13.36 3.36 24.55
CA THR A 700 -14.40 2.71 23.77
C THR A 700 -13.81 1.73 22.76
N LYS A 701 -14.36 0.52 22.73
CA LYS A 701 -13.99 -0.50 21.73
C LYS A 701 -14.89 -0.39 20.50
N PHE A 702 -14.33 -0.55 19.32
CA PHE A 702 -15.03 -0.38 18.05
C PHE A 702 -15.01 -1.66 17.22
N TYR A 703 -16.20 -2.14 16.85
CA TYR A 703 -16.35 -3.20 15.85
C TYR A 703 -16.83 -2.63 14.53
N ASN A 704 -16.16 -3.03 13.47
CA ASN A 704 -16.50 -2.71 12.10
C ASN A 704 -17.00 -3.95 11.33
N ALA A 705 -18.20 -3.86 10.75
CA ALA A 705 -18.75 -4.92 9.89
C ALA A 705 -18.18 -4.82 8.46
N CYS A 706 -17.05 -5.46 8.21
CA CYS A 706 -16.54 -5.72 6.85
C CYS A 706 -17.32 -6.90 6.22
N SER A 707 -16.91 -7.37 5.04
CA SER A 707 -17.61 -8.42 4.28
C SER A 707 -16.66 -9.20 3.41
N SER A 708 -16.90 -10.51 3.21
CA SER A 708 -16.18 -11.34 2.25
C SER A 708 -16.20 -10.82 0.81
N GLU A 709 -17.17 -9.97 0.45
CA GLU A 709 -17.24 -9.33 -0.88
C GLU A 709 -15.98 -8.52 -1.22
N VAL A 710 -15.17 -8.11 -0.23
CA VAL A 710 -13.87 -7.43 -0.47
C VAL A 710 -12.85 -8.32 -1.15
N PHE A 711 -12.96 -9.64 -1.05
CA PHE A 711 -12.09 -10.58 -1.77
C PHE A 711 -12.41 -10.63 -3.27
N GLY A 712 -13.66 -10.32 -3.64
CA GLY A 712 -14.16 -10.39 -5.01
C GLY A 712 -13.83 -11.70 -5.74
N SER A 713 -13.62 -11.61 -7.05
CA SER A 713 -13.42 -12.77 -7.93
C SER A 713 -11.94 -13.12 -8.08
N ASP A 714 -11.67 -14.39 -8.39
CA ASP A 714 -10.35 -14.95 -8.76
C ASP A 714 -9.32 -15.09 -7.63
N MET A 715 -9.70 -14.83 -6.37
CA MET A 715 -8.83 -15.06 -5.22
C MET A 715 -8.83 -16.55 -4.80
N PRO A 716 -7.67 -17.14 -4.47
CA PRO A 716 -7.59 -18.53 -4.03
C PRO A 716 -8.50 -18.81 -2.83
N ALA A 717 -9.32 -19.85 -2.95
CA ALA A 717 -10.14 -20.37 -1.85
C ALA A 717 -9.40 -21.49 -1.09
N PRO A 718 -9.57 -21.62 0.24
CA PRO A 718 -10.37 -20.75 1.08
C PRO A 718 -9.67 -19.42 1.39
N GLN A 719 -10.42 -18.32 1.46
CA GLN A 719 -9.88 -17.00 1.79
C GLN A 719 -9.72 -16.84 3.31
N THR A 720 -8.62 -16.22 3.72
CA THR A 720 -8.22 -15.90 5.11
C THR A 720 -7.99 -14.40 5.27
N GLU A 721 -7.62 -13.96 6.48
CA GLU A 721 -7.23 -12.57 6.75
C GLU A 721 -6.02 -12.10 5.92
N ASP A 722 -5.16 -13.03 5.49
CA ASP A 722 -3.96 -12.73 4.68
C ASP A 722 -4.24 -12.73 3.17
N THR A 723 -5.46 -13.11 2.76
CA THR A 723 -5.82 -13.15 1.34
C THR A 723 -5.96 -11.72 0.80
N PRO A 724 -5.28 -11.36 -0.31
CA PRO A 724 -5.41 -10.03 -0.89
C PRO A 724 -6.85 -9.67 -1.26
N PHE A 725 -7.19 -8.39 -1.20
CA PHE A 725 -8.51 -7.90 -1.57
C PHE A 725 -8.58 -7.55 -3.07
N HIS A 726 -9.70 -7.87 -3.71
CA HIS A 726 -9.97 -7.56 -5.11
C HIS A 726 -11.47 -7.25 -5.33
N PRO A 727 -11.98 -6.12 -4.79
CA PRO A 727 -13.42 -5.84 -4.79
C PRO A 727 -13.99 -5.64 -6.20
N VAL A 728 -15.14 -6.26 -6.48
CA VAL A 728 -15.79 -6.28 -7.81
C VAL A 728 -17.13 -5.52 -7.87
N SER A 729 -17.47 -4.77 -6.84
CA SER A 729 -18.70 -3.96 -6.79
C SER A 729 -18.50 -2.65 -6.01
N PRO A 730 -19.31 -1.60 -6.24
CA PRO A 730 -19.27 -0.39 -5.44
C PRO A 730 -19.48 -0.64 -3.94
N TYR A 731 -20.34 -1.62 -3.60
CA TYR A 731 -20.48 -2.11 -2.23
C TYR A 731 -19.15 -2.64 -1.68
N ALA A 732 -18.48 -3.56 -2.38
CA ALA A 732 -17.22 -4.15 -1.93
C ALA A 732 -16.10 -3.10 -1.80
N VAL A 733 -16.03 -2.14 -2.73
CA VAL A 733 -15.09 -1.02 -2.64
C VAL A 733 -15.36 -0.16 -1.40
N SER A 734 -16.63 0.13 -1.10
CA SER A 734 -16.99 0.89 0.10
C SER A 734 -16.63 0.15 1.40
N LYS A 735 -16.81 -1.18 1.42
CA LYS A 735 -16.42 -2.05 2.55
C LYS A 735 -14.91 -2.13 2.73
N LEU A 736 -14.15 -2.17 1.63
CA LEU A 736 -12.69 -2.14 1.67
C LEU A 736 -12.17 -0.79 2.23
N CYS A 737 -12.80 0.33 1.87
CA CYS A 737 -12.47 1.63 2.45
C CYS A 737 -12.75 1.67 3.95
N GLN A 738 -13.91 1.16 4.37
CA GLN A 738 -14.29 1.01 5.77
C GLN A 738 -13.30 0.12 6.56
N TYR A 739 -12.82 -0.98 5.96
CA TYR A 739 -11.77 -1.85 6.52
C TYR A 739 -10.48 -1.07 6.80
N TRP A 740 -9.92 -0.42 5.77
CA TRP A 740 -8.65 0.28 5.89
C TRP A 740 -8.73 1.52 6.78
N THR A 741 -9.89 2.19 6.83
CA THR A 741 -10.14 3.28 7.78
C THR A 741 -10.03 2.77 9.22
N THR A 742 -10.66 1.62 9.51
CA THR A 742 -10.61 1.00 10.84
C THR A 742 -9.19 0.57 11.21
N VAL A 743 -8.46 -0.06 10.29
CA VAL A 743 -7.04 -0.42 10.47
C VAL A 743 -6.20 0.83 10.78
N ASN A 744 -6.38 1.89 10.00
CA ASN A 744 -5.62 3.12 10.16
C ASN A 744 -5.87 3.79 11.51
N PHE A 745 -7.12 3.86 11.99
CA PHE A 745 -7.41 4.43 13.31
C PHE A 745 -6.84 3.59 14.46
N ARG A 746 -6.85 2.26 14.32
CA ARG A 746 -6.18 1.35 15.26
C ARG A 746 -4.67 1.61 15.31
N GLU A 747 -4.02 1.78 14.17
CA GLU A 747 -2.56 1.90 14.08
C GLU A 747 -2.06 3.32 14.39
N ALA A 748 -2.73 4.35 13.87
CA ALA A 748 -2.30 5.74 14.01
C ALA A 748 -2.67 6.35 15.37
N TYR A 749 -3.83 5.99 15.92
CA TYR A 749 -4.35 6.59 17.16
C TYR A 749 -4.42 5.57 18.32
N GLY A 750 -4.18 4.29 18.06
CA GLY A 750 -4.20 3.25 19.09
C GLY A 750 -5.60 2.93 19.61
N PHE A 751 -6.61 3.01 18.74
CA PHE A 751 -7.98 2.58 19.08
C PHE A 751 -8.02 1.06 19.29
N HIS A 752 -8.86 0.59 20.21
CA HIS A 752 -9.29 -0.82 20.19
C HIS A 752 -10.35 -1.00 19.12
N ALA A 753 -9.92 -1.31 17.89
CA ALA A 753 -10.81 -1.43 16.74
C ALA A 753 -10.62 -2.76 16.01
N SER A 754 -11.71 -3.47 15.72
CA SER A 754 -11.69 -4.80 15.10
C SER A 754 -12.51 -4.82 13.80
N ASN A 755 -11.99 -5.47 12.76
CA ASN A 755 -12.76 -5.75 11.55
C ASN A 755 -13.27 -7.18 11.55
N GLY A 756 -14.58 -7.37 11.45
CA GLY A 756 -15.15 -8.67 11.11
C GLY A 756 -15.25 -8.81 9.60
N ILE A 757 -14.46 -9.68 9.00
CA ILE A 757 -14.56 -10.05 7.58
C ILE A 757 -15.56 -11.21 7.48
N LEU A 758 -16.84 -10.87 7.54
CA LEU A 758 -17.91 -11.87 7.63
C LEU A 758 -18.27 -12.38 6.23
N PHE A 759 -18.26 -13.71 6.08
CA PHE A 759 -18.89 -14.41 4.95
C PHE A 759 -20.42 -14.34 5.03
N ASN A 760 -21.11 -14.86 4.03
CA ASN A 760 -22.57 -14.74 3.98
C ASN A 760 -23.18 -15.43 5.19
N HIS A 761 -24.10 -14.74 5.85
CA HIS A 761 -24.81 -15.26 7.01
C HIS A 761 -26.26 -14.82 6.98
N GLU A 762 -27.11 -15.80 7.20
CA GLU A 762 -28.52 -15.75 6.85
C GLU A 762 -29.36 -16.18 8.07
N SER A 763 -30.66 -15.92 8.01
CA SER A 763 -31.60 -16.28 9.08
C SER A 763 -33.05 -16.01 8.65
N PRO A 764 -34.06 -16.40 9.45
CA PRO A 764 -35.44 -15.93 9.29
C PRO A 764 -35.66 -14.41 9.42
N ARG A 765 -34.63 -13.63 9.73
CA ARG A 765 -34.66 -12.15 9.77
C ARG A 765 -33.97 -11.51 8.56
N ARG A 766 -33.50 -12.31 7.60
CA ARG A 766 -32.84 -11.81 6.39
C ARG A 766 -33.81 -11.01 5.53
N GLY A 767 -33.31 -9.97 4.86
CA GLY A 767 -34.13 -9.19 3.92
C GLY A 767 -34.59 -10.03 2.71
N THR A 768 -35.85 -9.89 2.32
CA THR A 768 -36.51 -10.64 1.23
C THR A 768 -35.89 -10.48 -0.16
N THR A 769 -35.09 -9.44 -0.37
CA THR A 769 -34.39 -9.20 -1.65
C THR A 769 -33.08 -9.99 -1.77
N PHE A 770 -32.53 -10.49 -0.67
CA PHE A 770 -31.37 -11.39 -0.70
C PHE A 770 -31.79 -12.78 -1.17
N VAL A 771 -30.89 -13.45 -1.92
CA VAL A 771 -31.22 -14.67 -2.67
C VAL A 771 -31.80 -15.80 -1.81
N THR A 772 -31.23 -16.03 -0.63
CA THR A 772 -31.67 -17.08 0.31
C THR A 772 -33.10 -16.85 0.77
N ARG A 773 -33.42 -15.64 1.24
CA ARG A 773 -34.77 -15.30 1.70
C ARG A 773 -35.77 -15.21 0.56
N LYS A 774 -35.35 -14.75 -0.62
CA LYS A 774 -36.18 -14.79 -1.83
C LYS A 774 -36.58 -16.23 -2.16
N ILE A 775 -35.64 -17.18 -2.08
CA ILE A 775 -35.91 -18.60 -2.32
C ILE A 775 -36.90 -19.13 -1.27
N THR A 776 -36.61 -18.98 0.03
CA THR A 776 -37.44 -19.58 1.09
C THR A 776 -38.86 -19.01 1.10
N SER A 777 -39.02 -17.70 0.90
CA SER A 777 -40.35 -17.07 0.80
C SER A 777 -41.14 -17.54 -0.42
N GLN A 778 -40.50 -17.71 -1.58
CA GLN A 778 -41.17 -18.23 -2.78
C GLN A 778 -41.53 -19.71 -2.65
N VAL A 779 -40.65 -20.52 -2.05
CA VAL A 779 -40.94 -21.93 -1.75
C VAL A 779 -42.13 -22.05 -0.79
N ALA A 780 -42.21 -21.20 0.24
CA ALA A 780 -43.35 -21.15 1.14
C ALA A 780 -44.67 -20.76 0.42
N LEU A 781 -44.63 -19.75 -0.45
CA LEU A 781 -45.79 -19.37 -1.27
C LEU A 781 -46.24 -20.50 -2.20
N ILE A 782 -45.31 -21.23 -2.81
CA ILE A 782 -45.60 -22.39 -3.66
C ILE A 782 -46.25 -23.51 -2.85
N ALA A 783 -45.71 -23.82 -1.67
CA ALA A 783 -46.27 -24.84 -0.79
C ALA A 783 -47.71 -24.51 -0.34
N CYS A 784 -48.02 -23.21 -0.15
CA CYS A 784 -49.35 -22.73 0.18
C CYS A 784 -50.25 -22.48 -1.04
N GLY A 785 -49.81 -22.83 -2.26
CA GLY A 785 -50.60 -22.65 -3.49
C GLY A 785 -50.83 -21.18 -3.90
N GLN A 786 -50.03 -20.24 -3.39
CA GLN A 786 -50.14 -18.81 -3.68
C GLN A 786 -49.21 -18.35 -4.82
N SER A 787 -48.29 -19.20 -5.26
CA SER A 787 -47.40 -18.96 -6.39
C SER A 787 -47.13 -20.28 -7.13
N ASP A 788 -46.99 -20.25 -8.45
CA ASP A 788 -46.66 -21.44 -9.24
C ASP A 788 -45.14 -21.62 -9.44
N SER A 789 -44.44 -20.50 -9.67
CA SER A 789 -43.01 -20.47 -10.00
C SER A 789 -42.39 -19.10 -9.69
N PHE A 790 -41.06 -19.03 -9.61
CA PHE A 790 -40.32 -17.78 -9.44
C PHE A 790 -39.03 -17.76 -10.27
N SER A 791 -38.45 -16.57 -10.44
CA SER A 791 -37.23 -16.39 -11.23
C SER A 791 -36.03 -15.94 -10.40
N LEU A 792 -34.84 -16.45 -10.74
CA LEU A 792 -33.54 -16.12 -10.13
C LEU A 792 -32.54 -15.65 -11.21
N GLY A 793 -31.36 -15.18 -10.77
CA GLY A 793 -30.25 -14.83 -11.65
C GLY A 793 -29.28 -16.00 -11.80
N ASN A 794 -28.00 -15.76 -11.51
CA ASN A 794 -26.96 -16.77 -11.58
C ASN A 794 -27.15 -17.91 -10.54
N LEU A 795 -27.52 -19.09 -11.02
CA LEU A 795 -27.71 -20.30 -10.19
C LEU A 795 -26.39 -20.96 -9.77
N ASP A 796 -25.31 -20.70 -10.50
CA ASP A 796 -24.00 -21.32 -10.28
C ASP A 796 -23.12 -20.51 -9.34
N ALA A 797 -23.58 -19.34 -8.88
CA ALA A 797 -22.87 -18.54 -7.88
C ALA A 797 -22.68 -19.34 -6.58
N VAL A 798 -21.42 -19.49 -6.14
CA VAL A 798 -21.04 -20.26 -4.95
C VAL A 798 -20.77 -19.34 -3.77
N ARG A 799 -21.38 -19.65 -2.61
CA ARG A 799 -21.25 -18.88 -1.36
C ARG A 799 -21.09 -19.80 -0.16
N ASP A 800 -20.29 -19.35 0.79
CA ASP A 800 -20.21 -19.87 2.16
C ASP A 800 -21.29 -19.20 3.01
N TRP A 801 -22.31 -19.99 3.40
CA TRP A 801 -23.47 -19.54 4.17
C TRP A 801 -23.46 -20.09 5.59
N GLY A 802 -23.39 -19.20 6.58
CA GLY A 802 -23.60 -19.52 7.99
C GLY A 802 -24.88 -18.92 8.56
N HIS A 803 -25.15 -19.18 9.85
CA HIS A 803 -26.30 -18.58 10.56
C HIS A 803 -25.93 -17.27 11.25
N ALA A 804 -26.75 -16.22 11.10
CA ALA A 804 -26.45 -14.88 11.61
C ALA A 804 -26.23 -14.82 13.13
N LYS A 805 -26.95 -15.65 13.90
CA LYS A 805 -26.80 -15.73 15.37
C LYS A 805 -25.41 -16.20 15.79
N ASP A 806 -24.84 -17.17 15.08
CA ASP A 806 -23.47 -17.64 15.35
C ASP A 806 -22.45 -16.56 15.03
N TYR A 807 -22.65 -15.84 13.94
CA TYR A 807 -21.75 -14.78 13.51
C TYR A 807 -21.76 -13.63 14.52
N MET A 808 -22.93 -13.24 15.05
CA MET A 808 -23.02 -12.20 16.08
C MET A 808 -22.38 -12.62 17.41
N GLN A 809 -22.38 -13.91 17.74
CA GLN A 809 -21.60 -14.42 18.87
C GLN A 809 -20.09 -14.25 18.63
N GLY A 810 -19.60 -14.46 17.41
CA GLY A 810 -18.21 -14.19 17.01
C GLY A 810 -17.87 -12.69 17.10
N VAL A 811 -18.75 -11.84 16.58
CA VAL A 811 -18.61 -10.36 16.65
C VAL A 811 -18.49 -9.88 18.09
N TYR A 812 -19.32 -10.39 19.01
CA TYR A 812 -19.20 -10.09 20.43
C TYR A 812 -17.81 -10.48 20.97
N LEU A 813 -17.35 -11.71 20.70
CA LEU A 813 -16.06 -12.25 21.18
C LEU A 813 -14.85 -11.44 20.69
N MET A 814 -14.94 -10.83 19.50
CA MET A 814 -13.86 -9.99 18.95
C MET A 814 -13.58 -8.75 19.82
N LEU A 815 -14.60 -8.11 20.39
CA LEU A 815 -14.41 -6.96 21.29
C LEU A 815 -14.01 -7.37 22.71
N GLN A 816 -14.19 -8.64 23.06
CA GLN A 816 -13.72 -9.15 24.35
C GLN A 816 -12.21 -9.42 24.39
N GLN A 817 -11.54 -9.40 23.23
CA GLN A 817 -10.10 -9.60 23.17
C GLN A 817 -9.33 -8.42 23.78
N PRO A 818 -8.12 -8.65 24.35
CA PRO A 818 -7.30 -7.57 24.91
C PRO A 818 -6.93 -6.48 23.90
N VAL A 819 -6.77 -6.86 22.63
CA VAL A 819 -6.39 -5.95 21.53
C VAL A 819 -7.31 -6.17 20.34
N GLY A 820 -7.72 -5.07 19.68
CA GLY A 820 -8.49 -5.13 18.44
C GLY A 820 -7.74 -5.81 17.31
N GLY A 821 -8.47 -6.52 16.45
CA GLY A 821 -7.89 -7.29 15.35
C GLY A 821 -8.90 -7.64 14.26
N ASP A 822 -8.40 -8.19 13.17
CA ASP A 822 -9.20 -8.55 12.01
C ASP A 822 -9.41 -10.06 11.98
N TYR A 823 -10.65 -10.51 11.75
CA TYR A 823 -11.01 -11.92 11.81
C TYR A 823 -12.00 -12.28 10.68
N VAL A 824 -11.71 -13.37 9.98
CA VAL A 824 -12.65 -14.04 9.08
C VAL A 824 -13.62 -14.87 9.90
N LEU A 825 -14.92 -14.61 9.74
CA LEU A 825 -15.98 -15.47 10.25
C LEU A 825 -16.69 -16.12 9.05
N ALA A 826 -16.58 -17.45 8.98
CA ALA A 826 -17.06 -18.26 7.88
C ALA A 826 -17.58 -19.61 8.39
N TYR A 827 -18.50 -20.23 7.65
CA TYR A 827 -18.95 -21.60 7.92
C TYR A 827 -17.86 -22.61 7.55
N GLY A 828 -17.09 -22.34 6.49
CA GLY A 828 -15.99 -23.19 6.01
C GLY A 828 -16.41 -24.20 4.95
N GLN A 829 -17.65 -24.11 4.45
CA GLN A 829 -18.16 -24.87 3.31
C GLN A 829 -18.97 -23.95 2.42
N ALA A 830 -18.92 -24.18 1.10
CA ALA A 830 -19.62 -23.35 0.13
C ALA A 830 -20.60 -24.17 -0.71
N TYR A 831 -21.72 -23.55 -1.02
CA TYR A 831 -22.83 -24.14 -1.76
C TYR A 831 -23.24 -23.18 -2.89
N SER A 832 -23.72 -23.74 -3.99
CA SER A 832 -24.29 -22.93 -5.07
C SER A 832 -25.71 -22.45 -4.73
N VAL A 833 -26.17 -21.39 -5.39
CA VAL A 833 -27.59 -20.97 -5.34
C VAL A 833 -28.51 -22.13 -5.74
N ARG A 834 -28.09 -22.95 -6.71
CA ARG A 834 -28.76 -24.19 -7.10
C ARG A 834 -28.92 -25.18 -5.94
N ASN A 835 -27.86 -25.42 -5.17
CA ASN A 835 -27.93 -26.28 -3.99
C ASN A 835 -28.91 -25.73 -2.94
N PHE A 836 -28.93 -24.41 -2.73
CA PHE A 836 -29.86 -23.76 -1.82
C PHE A 836 -31.32 -23.96 -2.25
N VAL A 837 -31.63 -23.79 -3.54
CA VAL A 837 -32.97 -24.06 -4.10
C VAL A 837 -33.39 -25.51 -3.83
N GLN A 838 -32.53 -26.47 -4.14
CA GLN A 838 -32.83 -27.89 -3.93
C GLN A 838 -33.05 -28.21 -2.46
N ALA A 839 -32.20 -27.70 -1.57
CA ALA A 839 -32.36 -27.85 -0.13
C ALA A 839 -33.70 -27.26 0.37
N ALA A 840 -34.08 -26.08 -0.11
CA ALA A 840 -35.32 -25.42 0.28
C ALA A 840 -36.57 -26.19 -0.18
N PHE A 841 -36.62 -26.67 -1.43
CA PHE A 841 -37.73 -27.48 -1.93
C PHE A 841 -37.81 -28.85 -1.22
N LYS A 842 -36.67 -29.43 -0.84
CA LYS A 842 -36.64 -30.68 -0.09
C LYS A 842 -37.36 -30.59 1.25
N VAL A 843 -37.32 -29.43 1.92
CA VAL A 843 -38.04 -29.19 3.20
C VAL A 843 -39.55 -29.36 3.04
N ILE A 844 -40.11 -29.03 1.87
CA ILE A 844 -41.54 -29.22 1.56
C ILE A 844 -41.82 -30.52 0.80
N GLY A 845 -40.87 -31.46 0.78
CA GLY A 845 -41.03 -32.76 0.13
C GLY A 845 -41.01 -32.74 -1.41
N VAL A 846 -40.49 -31.66 -2.02
CA VAL A 846 -40.42 -31.52 -3.48
C VAL A 846 -38.98 -31.72 -3.96
N ASN A 847 -38.79 -32.55 -4.99
CA ASN A 847 -37.50 -32.74 -5.63
C ASN A 847 -37.42 -31.94 -6.93
N ILE A 848 -36.34 -31.16 -7.10
CA ILE A 848 -36.12 -30.30 -8.27
C ILE A 848 -35.04 -30.89 -9.18
N GLU A 849 -35.42 -31.15 -10.42
CA GLU A 849 -34.53 -31.54 -11.51
C GLU A 849 -34.28 -30.36 -12.45
N TRP A 850 -33.03 -30.18 -12.89
CA TRP A 850 -32.64 -29.08 -13.76
C TRP A 850 -32.60 -29.52 -15.22
N SER A 851 -33.15 -28.70 -16.11
CA SER A 851 -33.16 -28.92 -17.55
C SER A 851 -32.85 -27.62 -18.30
N GLY A 852 -32.15 -27.72 -19.43
CA GLY A 852 -31.61 -26.57 -20.15
C GLY A 852 -30.25 -26.11 -19.62
N ALA A 853 -29.79 -24.93 -20.07
CA ALA A 853 -28.52 -24.34 -19.64
C ALA A 853 -28.56 -22.82 -19.79
N GLY A 854 -27.80 -22.10 -18.95
CA GLY A 854 -27.70 -20.64 -19.01
C GLY A 854 -29.04 -19.97 -18.75
N LEU A 855 -29.46 -19.07 -19.65
CA LEU A 855 -30.73 -18.34 -19.51
C LEU A 855 -31.97 -19.20 -19.78
N ASP A 856 -31.81 -20.30 -20.51
CA ASP A 856 -32.91 -21.24 -20.81
C ASP A 856 -33.05 -22.33 -19.75
N GLU A 857 -32.23 -22.28 -18.69
CA GLU A 857 -32.28 -23.27 -17.62
C GLU A 857 -33.52 -23.11 -16.73
N VAL A 858 -34.16 -24.23 -16.42
CA VAL A 858 -35.35 -24.32 -15.58
C VAL A 858 -35.22 -25.42 -14.53
N GLY A 859 -35.80 -25.17 -13.35
CA GLY A 859 -35.98 -26.16 -12.29
C GLY A 859 -37.38 -26.74 -12.32
N ILE A 860 -37.49 -28.05 -12.52
CA ILE A 860 -38.73 -28.80 -12.71
C ILE A 860 -39.00 -29.67 -11.47
N ASP A 861 -40.22 -29.60 -10.96
CA ASP A 861 -40.75 -30.52 -9.95
C ASP A 861 -40.83 -31.93 -10.56
N SER A 862 -40.00 -32.87 -10.07
CA SER A 862 -39.88 -34.21 -10.68
C SER A 862 -41.15 -35.03 -10.56
N ALA A 863 -42.01 -34.75 -9.57
CA ALA A 863 -43.25 -35.48 -9.37
C ALA A 863 -44.38 -34.97 -10.27
N THR A 864 -44.47 -33.65 -10.48
CA THR A 864 -45.59 -33.04 -11.23
C THR A 864 -45.23 -32.58 -12.64
N GLY A 865 -43.94 -32.57 -13.02
CA GLY A 865 -43.45 -32.00 -14.28
C GLY A 865 -43.62 -30.48 -14.41
N LYS A 866 -43.94 -29.77 -13.32
CA LYS A 866 -44.18 -28.32 -13.35
C LYS A 866 -42.87 -27.57 -13.22
N VAL A 867 -42.68 -26.53 -14.03
CA VAL A 867 -41.55 -25.60 -13.89
C VAL A 867 -41.76 -24.74 -12.65
N ARG A 868 -40.86 -24.83 -11.67
CA ARG A 868 -40.90 -24.07 -10.40
C ARG A 868 -39.91 -22.92 -10.36
N VAL A 869 -38.76 -23.07 -11.02
CA VAL A 869 -37.69 -22.07 -11.02
C VAL A 869 -37.29 -21.73 -12.45
N LYS A 870 -37.13 -20.45 -12.75
CA LYS A 870 -36.67 -19.94 -14.05
C LYS A 870 -35.46 -19.02 -13.87
N VAL A 871 -34.64 -18.88 -14.90
CA VAL A 871 -33.57 -17.87 -14.92
C VAL A 871 -34.10 -16.58 -15.57
N ASN A 872 -33.81 -15.42 -14.98
CA ASN A 872 -34.09 -14.10 -15.54
C ASN A 872 -32.79 -13.27 -15.56
N PRO A 873 -32.36 -12.75 -16.74
CA PRO A 873 -31.15 -11.94 -16.87
C PRO A 873 -31.16 -10.66 -16.01
N GLU A 874 -32.32 -10.10 -15.65
CA GLU A 874 -32.43 -8.90 -14.82
C GLU A 874 -31.86 -9.08 -13.40
N PHE A 875 -31.74 -10.32 -12.91
CA PHE A 875 -31.16 -10.61 -11.60
C PHE A 875 -29.64 -10.84 -11.65
N TYR A 876 -29.02 -10.77 -12.83
CA TYR A 876 -27.57 -10.80 -12.95
C TYR A 876 -26.97 -9.44 -12.56
N ARG A 877 -25.77 -9.47 -11.99
CA ARG A 877 -25.01 -8.26 -11.69
C ARG A 877 -24.07 -7.94 -12.86
N PRO A 878 -23.69 -6.66 -13.07
CA PRO A 878 -22.71 -6.29 -14.10
C PRO A 878 -21.38 -7.02 -13.94
N LEU A 879 -20.95 -7.22 -12.69
CA LEU A 879 -19.82 -8.05 -12.31
C LEU A 879 -20.22 -8.77 -11.02
N ASP A 880 -19.97 -10.08 -10.95
CA ASP A 880 -20.36 -10.90 -9.80
C ASP A 880 -19.20 -11.73 -9.28
N ASN A 881 -19.27 -12.01 -7.98
CA ASN A 881 -18.34 -12.90 -7.32
C ASN A 881 -18.73 -14.35 -7.61
N GLN A 882 -17.81 -15.11 -8.18
CA GLN A 882 -18.08 -16.49 -8.59
C GLN A 882 -17.90 -17.47 -7.41
N ASN A 883 -16.92 -17.26 -6.54
CA ASN A 883 -16.53 -18.25 -5.54
C ASN A 883 -16.04 -17.62 -4.22
N LEU A 884 -16.88 -17.68 -3.19
CA LEU A 884 -16.55 -17.27 -1.83
C LEU A 884 -16.57 -18.48 -0.90
N LEU A 885 -15.41 -18.80 -0.31
CA LEU A 885 -15.24 -19.86 0.67
C LEU A 885 -14.23 -19.40 1.72
N GLY A 886 -14.66 -19.23 2.97
CA GLY A 886 -13.82 -18.66 4.01
C GLY A 886 -13.12 -19.71 4.87
N SER A 887 -11.98 -19.34 5.45
CA SER A 887 -11.31 -20.12 6.51
C SER A 887 -11.26 -19.32 7.79
N ALA A 888 -12.01 -19.77 8.80
CA ALA A 888 -12.13 -19.12 10.11
C ALA A 888 -11.10 -19.65 11.13
N ILE A 889 -9.95 -20.18 10.69
CA ILE A 889 -8.95 -20.82 11.56
C ILE A 889 -8.48 -19.86 12.67
N LYS A 890 -8.22 -18.59 12.34
CA LYS A 890 -7.81 -17.59 13.33
C LYS A 890 -8.90 -17.31 14.35
N ALA A 891 -10.16 -17.18 13.92
CA ALA A 891 -11.29 -16.99 14.82
C ALA A 891 -11.47 -18.20 15.76
N GLN A 892 -11.26 -19.42 15.27
CA GLN A 892 -11.29 -20.62 16.08
C GLN A 892 -10.17 -20.65 17.12
N GLN A 893 -8.93 -20.34 16.72
CA GLN A 893 -7.77 -20.40 17.60
C GLN A 893 -7.75 -19.28 18.66
N VAL A 894 -8.13 -18.06 18.26
CA VAL A 894 -8.02 -16.86 19.13
C VAL A 894 -9.32 -16.61 19.91
N LEU A 895 -10.48 -16.74 19.26
CA LEU A 895 -11.77 -16.43 19.88
C LEU A 895 -12.45 -17.67 20.48
N GLY A 896 -11.97 -18.88 20.16
CA GLY A 896 -12.69 -20.13 20.46
C GLY A 896 -14.01 -20.25 19.70
N TRP A 897 -14.18 -19.48 18.61
CA TRP A 897 -15.42 -19.42 17.85
C TRP A 897 -15.50 -20.52 16.79
N LYS A 898 -16.68 -21.14 16.67
CA LYS A 898 -17.02 -22.06 15.59
C LYS A 898 -18.52 -21.93 15.25
N PRO A 899 -18.91 -22.11 13.98
CA PRO A 899 -20.33 -22.21 13.63
C PRO A 899 -20.96 -23.42 14.31
N LYS A 900 -22.23 -23.29 14.70
CA LYS A 900 -23.04 -24.34 15.36
C LYS A 900 -24.16 -24.85 14.45
N TYR A 901 -24.74 -23.99 13.62
CA TYR A 901 -25.78 -24.36 12.67
C TYR A 901 -25.16 -24.99 11.43
N SER A 902 -25.75 -26.10 10.96
CA SER A 902 -25.42 -26.65 9.64
C SER A 902 -26.15 -25.87 8.52
N PHE A 903 -25.70 -26.06 7.28
CA PHE A 903 -26.37 -25.52 6.11
C PHE A 903 -27.83 -25.98 6.00
N GLU A 904 -28.10 -27.26 6.24
CA GLU A 904 -29.45 -27.84 6.17
C GLU A 904 -30.36 -27.26 7.25
N ALA A 905 -29.85 -27.14 8.49
CA ALA A 905 -30.61 -26.56 9.60
C ALA A 905 -30.96 -25.09 9.34
N LEU A 906 -30.03 -24.31 8.75
CA LEU A 906 -30.28 -22.94 8.32
C LEU A 906 -31.41 -22.85 7.28
N VAL A 907 -31.36 -23.69 6.24
CA VAL A 907 -32.36 -23.69 5.17
C VAL A 907 -33.73 -24.11 5.71
N GLU A 908 -33.77 -25.15 6.53
CA GLU A 908 -34.99 -25.66 7.17
C GLU A 908 -35.64 -24.59 8.05
N GLU A 909 -34.88 -23.96 8.96
CA GLU A 909 -35.39 -22.91 9.84
C GLU A 909 -35.99 -21.74 9.03
N MET A 910 -35.32 -21.33 7.95
CA MET A 910 -35.79 -20.25 7.09
C MET A 910 -37.09 -20.62 6.35
N VAL A 911 -37.18 -21.82 5.76
CA VAL A 911 -38.39 -22.27 5.05
C VAL A 911 -39.56 -22.44 6.00
N LEU A 912 -39.36 -23.09 7.16
CA LEU A 912 -40.41 -23.28 8.16
C LEU A 912 -40.94 -21.94 8.70
N SER A 913 -40.03 -20.99 8.97
CA SER A 913 -40.44 -19.65 9.39
C SER A 913 -41.25 -18.92 8.32
N ASP A 914 -40.89 -19.05 7.04
CA ASP A 914 -41.61 -18.40 5.95
C ASP A 914 -42.96 -19.08 5.68
N LEU A 915 -43.07 -20.40 5.82
CA LEU A 915 -44.34 -21.13 5.76
C LEU A 915 -45.32 -20.66 6.84
N GLU A 916 -44.84 -20.51 8.06
CA GLU A 916 -45.66 -20.01 9.17
C GLU A 916 -46.13 -18.57 8.91
N ALA A 917 -45.26 -17.72 8.34
CA ALA A 917 -45.62 -16.37 7.96
C ALA A 917 -46.75 -16.34 6.92
N VAL A 918 -46.69 -17.20 5.88
CA VAL A 918 -47.74 -17.30 4.85
C VAL A 918 -49.05 -17.81 5.45
N LYS A 919 -49.00 -18.86 6.28
CA LYS A 919 -50.20 -19.45 6.93
C LYS A 919 -50.91 -18.45 7.84
N THR A 920 -50.15 -17.62 8.55
CA THR A 920 -50.70 -16.61 9.48
C THR A 920 -51.04 -15.28 8.80
N GLY A 921 -50.86 -15.17 7.48
CA GLY A 921 -51.09 -13.93 6.73
C GLY A 921 -50.11 -12.80 7.08
N ARG A 922 -48.96 -13.12 7.69
CA ARG A 922 -47.93 -12.14 7.98
C ARG A 922 -47.19 -11.78 6.69
N ILE A 923 -47.07 -10.49 6.44
CA ILE A 923 -46.27 -9.98 5.32
C ILE A 923 -44.80 -10.29 5.58
N PHE A 924 -44.10 -10.84 4.58
CA PHE A 924 -42.64 -10.95 4.61
C PHE A 924 -42.02 -9.55 4.71
N SER A 925 -41.66 -9.14 5.92
CA SER A 925 -41.23 -7.78 6.20
C SER A 925 -39.79 -7.73 6.69
N ASN A 926 -38.98 -6.92 6.01
CA ASN A 926 -37.60 -6.59 6.40
C ASN A 926 -37.58 -5.60 7.58
N THR A 927 -38.74 -5.18 8.07
CA THR A 927 -38.91 -4.24 9.18
C THR A 927 -39.68 -4.88 10.33
N ASN A 928 -39.62 -6.21 10.48
CA ASN A 928 -40.20 -6.83 11.65
C ASN A 928 -39.42 -6.41 12.91
N LEU A 929 -39.99 -5.44 13.62
CA LEU A 929 -39.49 -4.88 14.87
C LEU A 929 -40.16 -5.54 16.08
N ASP A 930 -40.81 -6.70 15.93
CA ASP A 930 -41.44 -7.40 17.06
C ASP A 930 -40.42 -7.78 18.14
N TRP A 931 -39.15 -7.93 17.76
CA TRP A 931 -38.08 -8.24 18.72
C TRP A 931 -37.77 -7.08 19.67
N ILE A 932 -38.04 -5.81 19.33
CA ILE A 932 -37.73 -4.67 20.23
C ILE A 932 -38.79 -4.47 21.32
N VAL A 933 -39.98 -5.05 21.17
CA VAL A 933 -41.10 -4.85 22.10
C VAL A 933 -40.98 -5.83 23.26
N ASN A 934 -41.28 -5.35 24.48
CA ASN A 934 -41.39 -6.22 25.64
C ASN A 934 -42.66 -7.09 25.50
N LYS A 935 -42.51 -8.39 25.22
CA LYS A 935 -43.63 -9.32 25.25
C LYS A 935 -43.83 -9.76 26.71
N GLU A 936 -44.89 -9.30 27.37
CA GLU A 936 -45.34 -10.00 28.57
C GLU A 936 -45.73 -11.43 28.16
N PRO A 937 -45.37 -12.46 28.96
CA PRO A 937 -45.71 -13.84 28.62
C PRO A 937 -47.23 -14.01 28.71
N SER A 938 -47.93 -13.95 27.58
CA SER A 938 -49.31 -14.40 27.50
C SER A 938 -49.33 -15.93 27.57
N GLN A 939 -50.09 -16.49 28.52
CA GLN A 939 -50.26 -17.92 28.80
C GLN A 939 -50.75 -18.78 27.60
N THR A 940 -51.00 -18.18 26.43
CA THR A 940 -51.53 -18.84 25.23
C THR A 940 -50.48 -19.42 24.27
N ASP A 941 -49.21 -19.00 24.35
CA ASP A 941 -48.20 -19.39 23.35
C ASP A 941 -47.54 -20.76 23.60
N PHE A 942 -47.68 -21.34 24.79
CA PHE A 942 -47.13 -22.67 25.10
C PHE A 942 -48.05 -23.84 24.69
N ALA A 943 -49.33 -23.59 24.40
CA ALA A 943 -50.29 -24.64 24.06
C ALA A 943 -50.32 -24.96 22.55
N ASN A 944 -50.12 -23.96 21.67
CA ASN A 944 -50.36 -24.12 20.24
C ASN A 944 -49.16 -24.67 19.44
N GLY A 945 -47.93 -24.55 19.94
CA GLY A 945 -46.74 -25.05 19.23
C GLY A 945 -46.70 -26.58 19.07
N ASN A 946 -47.25 -27.31 20.05
CA ASN A 946 -47.28 -28.78 20.03
C ASN A 946 -48.47 -29.37 19.28
N GLU A 947 -49.57 -28.63 19.07
CA GLU A 947 -50.71 -29.11 18.27
C GLU A 947 -50.47 -28.95 16.76
N VAL A 948 -49.78 -27.88 16.33
CA VAL A 948 -49.49 -27.64 14.91
C VAL A 948 -48.48 -28.65 14.34
N LEU A 949 -47.52 -29.11 15.17
CA LEU A 949 -46.59 -30.18 14.81
C LEU A 949 -47.27 -31.56 14.67
N LYS A 950 -48.38 -31.80 15.38
CA LYS A 950 -49.16 -33.05 15.25
C LYS A 950 -50.12 -33.04 14.07
N GLN A 951 -50.71 -31.89 13.70
CA GLN A 951 -51.62 -31.80 12.56
C GLN A 951 -50.94 -31.80 11.19
N THR A 952 -49.64 -31.50 11.11
CA THR A 952 -48.90 -31.46 9.84
C THR A 952 -48.51 -32.87 9.34
N LEU A 953 -48.73 -33.94 10.13
CA LEU A 953 -48.38 -35.32 9.79
C LEU A 953 -49.59 -36.24 9.50
N THR A 954 -50.83 -35.72 9.47
CA THR A 954 -52.04 -36.52 9.21
C THR A 954 -52.94 -35.90 8.13
N VAL A 955 -52.37 -35.59 6.97
CA VAL A 955 -53.15 -35.37 5.74
C VAL A 955 -52.43 -36.07 4.59
N ASN A 956 -52.61 -37.39 4.52
CA ASN A 956 -52.61 -38.23 3.32
C ASN A 956 -52.53 -39.69 3.77
N ASP A 957 -53.66 -40.26 4.17
CA ASP A 957 -53.84 -41.71 4.25
C ASP A 957 -55.34 -42.04 4.10
N GLU A 958 -55.86 -41.78 2.89
CA GLU A 958 -57.04 -42.48 2.37
C GLU A 958 -56.80 -42.83 0.90
N ALA A 959 -55.90 -43.79 0.65
CA ALA A 959 -55.99 -44.73 -0.47
C ALA A 959 -54.92 -45.83 -0.37
N SER A 960 -55.37 -47.08 -0.54
CA SER A 960 -54.62 -48.33 -0.74
C SER A 960 -54.21 -49.14 0.49
N SER A 961 -54.92 -50.26 0.62
CA SER A 961 -54.58 -51.49 1.34
C SER A 961 -53.30 -52.14 0.81
N ASP A 962 -52.36 -52.53 1.68
CA ASP A 962 -51.98 -53.93 2.00
C ASP A 962 -50.63 -53.99 2.74
N GLY A 963 -50.46 -54.98 3.64
CA GLY A 963 -49.16 -55.55 4.07
C GLY A 963 -48.24 -54.70 4.96
N GLY A 964 -47.99 -55.15 6.19
CA GLY A 964 -47.26 -54.40 7.22
C GLY A 964 -45.76 -54.60 7.31
N GLU A 965 -45.12 -53.77 8.14
CA GLU A 965 -44.15 -54.15 9.19
C GLU A 965 -43.86 -52.90 10.06
N LYS A 966 -44.04 -53.02 11.38
CA LYS A 966 -43.76 -51.96 12.36
C LYS A 966 -42.26 -51.91 12.61
N ILE A 967 -41.62 -50.76 12.36
CA ILE A 967 -40.28 -50.45 12.88
C ILE A 967 -40.43 -49.37 13.96
N SER A 968 -40.09 -49.74 15.20
CA SER A 968 -40.03 -48.87 16.37
C SER A 968 -38.73 -48.06 16.39
N ILE A 969 -38.83 -46.76 16.67
CA ILE A 969 -37.68 -45.91 17.04
C ILE A 969 -37.84 -45.52 18.52
N PRO A 970 -36.81 -45.64 19.37
CA PRO A 970 -36.94 -45.45 20.82
C PRO A 970 -36.91 -43.97 21.22
N ASP A 971 -37.63 -43.68 22.31
CA ASP A 971 -37.72 -42.41 23.01
C ASP A 971 -36.33 -41.88 23.43
N VAL A 972 -36.09 -40.60 23.15
CA VAL A 972 -35.05 -39.82 23.81
C VAL A 972 -35.76 -38.81 24.72
N GLU A 973 -35.73 -39.09 26.02
CA GLU A 973 -36.22 -38.22 27.09
C GLU A 973 -35.42 -36.90 27.17
N ALA A 974 -36.13 -35.87 27.64
CA ALA A 974 -35.79 -34.45 27.65
C ALA A 974 -34.68 -34.02 28.62
#